data_AF-A0A9X3RZS0-F1
#
_entry.id   AF-A0A9X3RZS0-F1
#
_cell.length_a   1.000
_cell.length_b   1.000
_cell.length_c   1.000
_cell.angle_alpha   90.00
_cell.angle_beta   90.00
_cell.angle_gamma   90.00
#
_symmetry.space_group_name_H-M   'P 1'
#
loop_
_entity.id
_entity.type
_entity.pdbx_description
1 polymer ?
#
loop_
_entity_poly.entity_id
_entity_poly.type
_entity_poly.pdbx_seq_one_letter_code
_entity_poly.pdbx_strand_id
1 'polypeptide(L)'
;MATALALGLTSVAHVGTASAVDLSLPSLWQAYQNDFTIGTFGNWNSAQALYHFRSNAIPNNLKLDSQIGTSATNSLSRQQYVAKVAQINADTTLSDQQKADAIETANEQIVLQPTTGNGQAEQVLQSIEAYNTANNLSGANKKVVRAHTLAWHGGQQPNWFFCNGFTYDAANPDWASPATMLKRLDNYIHEMMDKYSKYSDIIVSWDVVNEAIDDYSGQIRNAQDPQVGQWGRIFRRPDLDGNPDARLAAESAWVRQAFESARKWSNADGVHWKLYYNDYQDSDKTYEPKLSQTIKMLKPIHDAGNIDGYGMQGRLSDAAPSIAQLKAQIQAGLTVADEISVSEADTRSDFEANPDYDPTQPSRPVTAADANDPAHQWPTFGSCSWTNRAASNGNTFDVCNSPVRRIPAWGTGANNALANSPDIMKKQADFEADWMDLLISYKDKVKYFDMDGTSDSSTFNSADGAHLWSGLAGNPEKYSFFAFLGAPARESMRNEIARVDTLVPATYASDAWQKVLAARDAAQALVNVRIYSIGDVNNVKNATAALTSAIGDYQAVTGSGDVGGSVPATLALTLGAPASFGAFTPGVDHDYTASTTANVISSAGDAALTVSDPGHLTNGAFSLADPLGVALSKTAWSAPVSNDPVGITFQQHIAATQPLRTGTYSQTLTFTLSTTTP
;
A
#
# COMPACT_ATOMS: atom_id res chain seq x y z
N MET A 1 7.39 -3.71 20.43
CA MET A 1 7.27 -5.16 20.69
C MET A 1 6.23 -5.73 19.73
N ALA A 2 6.71 -6.24 18.59
CA ALA A 2 5.92 -7.05 17.66
C ALA A 2 6.74 -8.33 17.47
N THR A 3 6.29 -9.42 18.07
CA THR A 3 6.97 -10.71 18.04
C THR A 3 6.78 -11.29 16.65
N ALA A 4 7.83 -11.23 15.82
CA ALA A 4 7.89 -11.95 14.56
C ALA A 4 7.86 -13.45 14.87
N LEU A 5 6.70 -14.08 14.69
CA LEU A 5 6.58 -15.53 14.73
C LEU A 5 7.20 -16.06 13.44
N ALA A 6 8.48 -16.42 13.48
CA ALA A 6 9.12 -17.23 12.47
C ALA A 6 8.49 -18.63 12.52
N LEU A 7 7.44 -18.85 11.72
CA LEU A 7 6.90 -20.17 11.45
C LEU A 7 7.93 -20.93 10.61
N GLY A 8 8.73 -21.75 11.29
CA GLY A 8 9.55 -22.76 10.62
C GLY A 8 8.64 -23.74 9.90
N LEU A 9 8.56 -23.62 8.56
CA LEU A 9 8.04 -24.71 7.74
C LEU A 9 9.03 -25.88 7.86
N THR A 10 8.61 -26.90 8.61
CA THR A 10 9.30 -28.18 8.67
C THR A 10 9.44 -28.75 7.26
N SER A 11 10.67 -29.15 6.93
CA SER A 11 11.08 -29.84 5.71
C SER A 11 10.04 -30.86 5.23
N VAL A 12 9.44 -30.60 4.06
CA VAL A 12 8.63 -31.58 3.36
C VAL A 12 9.56 -32.68 2.85
N ALA A 13 9.39 -33.89 3.40
CA ALA A 13 10.13 -35.07 2.96
C ALA A 13 9.83 -35.35 1.48
N HIS A 14 10.91 -35.52 0.73
CA HIS A 14 10.94 -35.69 -0.72
C HIS A 14 10.20 -36.95 -1.18
N VAL A 15 9.21 -36.77 -2.05
CA VAL A 15 8.90 -37.72 -3.13
C VAL A 15 8.54 -36.93 -4.39
N GLY A 16 9.54 -36.71 -5.24
CA GLY A 16 9.41 -35.99 -6.51
C GLY A 16 10.77 -35.41 -6.91
N THR A 17 11.24 -35.78 -8.11
CA THR A 17 12.47 -35.36 -8.80
C THR A 17 13.04 -33.99 -8.41
N ALA A 18 14.36 -33.93 -8.20
CA ALA A 18 15.22 -32.74 -7.99
C ALA A 18 14.49 -31.37 -8.09
N SER A 19 14.35 -30.67 -6.97
CA SER A 19 13.77 -29.33 -6.89
C SER A 19 14.39 -28.41 -7.95
N ALA A 20 13.55 -27.93 -8.88
CA ALA A 20 13.90 -26.96 -9.91
C ALA A 20 13.80 -25.53 -9.37
N VAL A 21 14.21 -25.23 -8.13
CA VAL A 21 14.25 -23.87 -7.54
C VAL A 21 15.05 -23.91 -6.24
N ASP A 22 15.73 -22.82 -5.88
CA ASP A 22 16.39 -22.69 -4.59
C ASP A 22 15.41 -22.26 -3.49
N LEU A 23 14.78 -23.25 -2.86
CA LEU A 23 13.85 -23.04 -1.75
C LEU A 23 14.53 -22.55 -0.45
N SER A 24 15.86 -22.37 -0.43
CA SER A 24 16.54 -21.68 0.67
C SER A 24 16.40 -20.16 0.57
N LEU A 25 16.07 -19.64 -0.61
CA LEU A 25 15.77 -18.22 -0.81
C LEU A 25 14.41 -17.86 -0.20
N PRO A 26 14.20 -16.61 0.22
CA PRO A 26 12.92 -16.18 0.76
C PRO A 26 11.76 -16.35 -0.22
N SER A 27 10.61 -16.76 0.31
CA SER A 27 9.37 -16.85 -0.46
C SER A 27 8.89 -15.47 -0.94
N LEU A 28 8.39 -15.39 -2.18
CA LEU A 28 7.92 -14.14 -2.78
C LEU A 28 6.64 -13.64 -2.10
N TRP A 29 5.62 -14.49 -1.93
CA TRP A 29 4.37 -14.06 -1.28
C TRP A 29 4.59 -13.58 0.16
N GLN A 30 5.56 -14.14 0.89
CA GLN A 30 5.89 -13.68 2.24
C GLN A 30 6.61 -12.33 2.22
N ALA A 31 7.49 -12.09 1.25
CA ALA A 31 8.19 -10.83 1.10
C ALA A 31 7.23 -9.65 0.84
N TYR A 32 6.12 -9.91 0.15
CA TYR A 32 5.10 -8.93 -0.24
C TYR A 32 3.83 -8.96 0.63
N GLN A 33 3.80 -9.72 1.72
CA GLN A 33 2.57 -9.96 2.51
C GLN A 33 1.89 -8.70 3.06
N ASN A 34 2.63 -7.58 3.16
CA ASN A 34 2.13 -6.29 3.64
C ASN A 34 1.81 -5.31 2.50
N ASP A 35 2.01 -5.71 1.24
CA ASP A 35 1.83 -4.87 0.06
C ASP A 35 0.65 -5.38 -0.76
N PHE A 36 0.75 -6.59 -1.33
CA PHE A 36 -0.31 -7.24 -2.10
C PHE A 36 -0.07 -8.75 -2.22
N THR A 37 -1.08 -9.50 -2.65
CA THR A 37 -0.97 -10.96 -2.78
C THR A 37 -0.16 -11.31 -4.03
N ILE A 38 0.92 -12.09 -3.85
CA ILE A 38 1.65 -12.71 -4.96
C ILE A 38 1.04 -14.09 -5.26
N GLY A 39 0.80 -14.37 -6.52
CA GLY A 39 0.27 -15.64 -6.97
C GLY A 39 0.81 -16.12 -8.30
N THR A 40 0.14 -17.10 -8.89
CA THR A 40 0.45 -17.61 -10.22
C THR A 40 -0.81 -17.76 -11.06
N PHE A 41 -0.67 -17.47 -12.35
CA PHE A 41 -1.57 -17.93 -13.39
C PHE A 41 -1.01 -19.23 -13.97
N GLY A 42 -1.68 -20.35 -13.68
CA GLY A 42 -1.20 -21.66 -14.14
C GLY A 42 -1.17 -22.74 -13.06
N ASN A 43 -0.09 -23.52 -13.02
CA ASN A 43 -0.03 -24.71 -12.17
C ASN A 43 0.19 -24.35 -10.70
N TRP A 44 -0.79 -24.67 -9.85
CA TRP A 44 -0.78 -24.35 -8.43
C TRP A 44 0.02 -25.33 -7.55
N ASN A 45 0.22 -26.59 -8.01
CA ASN A 45 0.66 -27.68 -7.14
C ASN A 45 2.14 -28.06 -7.26
N SER A 46 2.92 -27.31 -8.04
CA SER A 46 4.37 -27.52 -8.09
C SER A 46 5.01 -27.11 -6.76
N ALA A 47 6.15 -27.69 -6.40
CA ALA A 47 6.88 -27.31 -5.19
C ALA A 47 7.21 -25.80 -5.17
N GLN A 48 7.55 -25.26 -6.34
CA GLN A 48 7.78 -23.84 -6.56
C GLN A 48 6.53 -22.99 -6.29
N ALA A 49 5.39 -23.37 -6.86
CA ALA A 49 4.16 -22.62 -6.70
C ALA A 49 3.66 -22.65 -5.25
N LEU A 50 3.71 -23.81 -4.61
CA LEU A 50 3.36 -23.95 -3.20
C LEU A 50 4.26 -23.12 -2.29
N TYR A 51 5.53 -22.91 -2.65
CA TYR A 51 6.47 -22.12 -1.86
C TYR A 51 6.37 -20.61 -2.12
N HIS A 52 6.38 -20.16 -3.37
CA HIS A 52 6.47 -18.74 -3.72
C HIS A 52 5.12 -18.02 -3.84
N PHE A 53 4.00 -18.75 -4.06
CA PHE A 53 2.71 -18.15 -4.42
C PHE A 53 1.62 -18.42 -3.40
N ARG A 54 0.75 -17.43 -3.16
CA ARG A 54 -0.42 -17.52 -2.27
C ARG A 54 -1.72 -17.64 -3.07
N SER A 55 -1.95 -16.77 -4.06
CA SER A 55 -3.09 -16.89 -4.97
C SER A 55 -2.76 -17.77 -6.17
N ASN A 56 -3.79 -18.39 -6.73
CA ASN A 56 -3.69 -19.14 -7.98
C ASN A 56 -4.88 -18.76 -8.87
N ALA A 57 -4.59 -18.23 -10.04
CA ALA A 57 -5.53 -18.07 -11.12
C ALA A 57 -5.51 -19.36 -11.96
N ILE A 58 -6.60 -20.13 -11.92
CA ILE A 58 -6.68 -21.43 -12.63
C ILE A 58 -7.17 -21.21 -14.07
N PRO A 59 -6.29 -21.30 -15.08
CA PRO A 59 -6.50 -20.61 -16.36
C PRO A 59 -7.56 -21.23 -17.26
N ASN A 60 -7.76 -22.55 -17.16
CA ASN A 60 -8.61 -23.30 -18.10
C ASN A 60 -9.77 -24.00 -17.43
N ASN A 61 -9.82 -24.05 -16.11
CA ASN A 61 -10.74 -24.92 -15.41
C ASN A 61 -12.12 -24.27 -15.23
N LEU A 62 -12.16 -22.95 -15.01
CA LEU A 62 -13.38 -22.21 -14.70
C LEU A 62 -13.97 -21.45 -15.89
N LYS A 63 -13.30 -21.44 -17.05
CA LYS A 63 -13.84 -20.87 -18.29
C LYS A 63 -15.08 -21.62 -18.81
N LEU A 64 -15.89 -20.89 -19.57
CA LEU A 64 -17.23 -21.31 -20.01
C LEU A 64 -17.25 -22.67 -20.70
N ASP A 65 -16.40 -22.94 -21.70
CA ASP A 65 -16.36 -24.23 -22.41
C ASP A 65 -16.05 -25.43 -21.49
N SER A 66 -15.19 -25.22 -20.48
CA SER A 66 -14.90 -26.20 -19.42
C SER A 66 -16.07 -26.44 -18.47
N GLN A 67 -17.06 -25.55 -18.44
CA GLN A 67 -18.23 -25.62 -17.56
C GLN A 67 -19.48 -26.13 -18.26
N ILE A 68 -19.60 -25.96 -19.58
CA ILE A 68 -20.81 -26.35 -20.33
C ILE A 68 -20.55 -27.43 -21.40
N GLY A 69 -19.27 -27.72 -21.68
CA GLY A 69 -18.85 -28.72 -22.64
C GLY A 69 -18.82 -28.22 -24.09
N THR A 70 -18.04 -28.89 -24.94
CA THR A 70 -17.77 -28.44 -26.32
C THR A 70 -18.53 -29.22 -27.39
N SER A 71 -19.36 -30.20 -27.01
CA SER A 71 -20.14 -31.00 -27.97
C SER A 71 -21.17 -30.14 -28.71
N ALA A 72 -20.96 -29.92 -30.01
CA ALA A 72 -21.82 -29.08 -30.85
C ALA A 72 -23.23 -29.64 -31.09
N THR A 73 -23.44 -30.94 -30.85
CA THR A 73 -24.70 -31.64 -31.15
C THR A 73 -25.34 -32.32 -29.96
N ASN A 74 -24.61 -32.53 -28.86
CA ASN A 74 -25.09 -33.33 -27.73
C ASN A 74 -24.65 -32.80 -26.35
N SER A 75 -24.52 -31.47 -26.19
CA SER A 75 -24.31 -30.87 -24.87
C SER A 75 -25.45 -31.20 -23.90
N LEU A 76 -25.21 -31.13 -22.59
CA LEU A 76 -26.26 -31.36 -21.59
C LEU A 76 -27.40 -30.35 -21.73
N SER A 77 -27.07 -29.09 -22.06
CA SER A 77 -28.05 -28.04 -22.35
C SER A 77 -28.96 -28.44 -23.53
N ARG A 78 -28.39 -29.01 -24.60
CA ARG A 78 -29.17 -29.53 -25.74
C ARG A 78 -30.11 -30.66 -25.33
N GLN A 79 -29.60 -31.64 -24.58
CA GLN A 79 -30.39 -32.80 -24.15
C GLN A 79 -31.60 -32.36 -23.30
N GLN A 80 -31.37 -31.46 -22.33
CA GLN A 80 -32.43 -30.90 -21.49
C GLN A 80 -33.43 -30.07 -22.30
N TYR A 81 -32.94 -29.22 -23.21
CA TYR A 81 -33.81 -28.43 -24.09
C TYR A 81 -34.73 -29.32 -24.93
N VAL A 82 -34.19 -30.33 -25.61
CA VAL A 82 -35.00 -31.23 -26.46
C VAL A 82 -36.06 -31.97 -25.63
N ALA A 83 -35.69 -32.47 -24.45
CA ALA A 83 -36.63 -33.13 -23.55
C ALA A 83 -37.75 -32.17 -23.09
N LYS A 84 -37.40 -30.93 -22.74
CA LYS A 84 -38.37 -29.92 -22.30
C LYS A 84 -39.31 -29.48 -23.41
N VAL A 85 -38.80 -29.27 -24.63
CA VAL A 85 -39.61 -28.96 -25.81
C VAL A 85 -40.60 -30.09 -26.11
N ALA A 86 -40.17 -31.35 -26.01
CA ALA A 86 -41.06 -32.49 -26.21
C ALA A 86 -42.21 -32.51 -25.18
N GLN A 87 -41.92 -32.21 -23.90
CA GLN A 87 -42.93 -32.08 -22.85
C GLN A 87 -43.91 -30.94 -23.13
N ILE A 88 -43.41 -29.76 -23.50
CA ILE A 88 -44.24 -28.58 -23.81
C ILE A 88 -45.16 -28.86 -24.99
N ASN A 89 -44.65 -29.48 -26.05
CA ASN A 89 -45.44 -29.80 -27.23
C ASN A 89 -46.53 -30.85 -26.94
N ALA A 90 -46.24 -31.82 -26.06
CA ALA A 90 -47.19 -32.84 -25.63
C ALA A 90 -48.27 -32.30 -24.70
N ASP A 91 -48.07 -31.16 -24.04
CA ASP A 91 -49.07 -30.53 -23.18
C ASP A 91 -50.22 -29.96 -24.02
N THR A 92 -51.40 -30.57 -23.90
CA THR A 92 -52.61 -30.15 -24.62
C THR A 92 -53.35 -29.00 -23.94
N THR A 93 -52.93 -28.59 -22.75
CA THR A 93 -53.55 -27.50 -21.99
C THR A 93 -52.97 -26.13 -22.34
N LEU A 94 -51.78 -26.09 -22.95
CA LEU A 94 -51.13 -24.86 -23.39
C LEU A 94 -51.61 -24.45 -24.78
N SER A 95 -51.95 -23.18 -24.95
CA SER A 95 -52.11 -22.54 -26.26
C SER A 95 -50.77 -22.47 -27.01
N ASP A 96 -50.82 -22.26 -28.33
CA ASP A 96 -49.62 -22.15 -29.16
C ASP A 96 -48.68 -21.02 -28.69
N GLN A 97 -49.23 -19.89 -28.26
CA GLN A 97 -48.43 -18.79 -27.72
C GLN A 97 -47.74 -19.19 -26.41
N GLN A 98 -48.46 -19.84 -25.48
CA GLN A 98 -47.87 -20.31 -24.22
C GLN A 98 -46.78 -21.36 -24.47
N LYS A 99 -46.93 -22.21 -25.49
CA LYS A 99 -45.88 -23.14 -25.90
C LYS A 99 -44.66 -22.41 -26.43
N ALA A 100 -44.85 -21.42 -27.30
CA ALA A 100 -43.74 -20.62 -27.83
C ALA A 100 -42.98 -19.91 -26.70
N ASP A 101 -43.69 -19.28 -25.75
CA ASP A 101 -43.09 -18.60 -24.59
C ASP A 101 -42.32 -19.59 -23.68
N ALA A 102 -42.87 -20.78 -23.48
CA ALA A 102 -42.23 -21.83 -22.68
C ALA A 102 -40.99 -22.44 -23.38
N ILE A 103 -41.02 -22.57 -24.71
CA ILE A 103 -39.88 -23.03 -25.50
C ILE A 103 -38.76 -21.98 -25.46
N GLU A 104 -39.10 -20.69 -25.58
CA GLU A 104 -38.13 -19.61 -25.44
C GLU A 104 -37.53 -19.59 -24.03
N THR A 105 -38.35 -19.77 -22.99
CA THR A 105 -37.84 -19.91 -21.62
C THR A 105 -36.86 -21.10 -21.51
N ALA A 106 -37.17 -22.26 -22.12
CA ALA A 106 -36.26 -23.40 -22.14
C ALA A 106 -34.96 -23.11 -22.92
N ASN A 107 -35.03 -22.27 -23.94
CA ASN A 107 -33.90 -21.80 -24.74
C ASN A 107 -32.97 -20.87 -23.93
N GLU A 108 -33.44 -20.29 -22.84
CA GLU A 108 -32.66 -19.44 -21.93
C GLU A 108 -31.91 -20.23 -20.85
N GLN A 109 -32.22 -21.53 -20.65
CA GLN A 109 -31.67 -22.33 -19.54
C GLN A 109 -30.48 -23.18 -19.98
N ILE A 110 -29.30 -22.92 -19.40
CA ILE A 110 -28.12 -23.75 -19.58
C ILE A 110 -28.04 -24.85 -18.53
N VAL A 111 -27.15 -25.81 -18.78
CA VAL A 111 -26.84 -26.88 -17.84
C VAL A 111 -25.33 -27.00 -17.72
N LEU A 112 -24.82 -26.85 -16.49
CA LEU A 112 -23.41 -27.07 -16.21
C LEU A 112 -23.08 -28.57 -16.26
N GLN A 113 -21.89 -28.91 -16.75
CA GLN A 113 -21.39 -30.28 -16.70
C GLN A 113 -20.71 -30.58 -15.36
N PRO A 114 -20.61 -31.86 -14.95
CA PRO A 114 -19.81 -32.27 -13.80
C PRO A 114 -18.34 -31.86 -13.96
N THR A 115 -17.72 -31.37 -12.89
CA THR A 115 -16.32 -30.89 -12.90
C THR A 115 -15.41 -31.56 -11.86
N THR A 116 -15.71 -32.79 -11.49
CA THR A 116 -14.98 -33.58 -10.48
C THR A 116 -13.93 -34.54 -11.09
N GLY A 117 -13.84 -34.61 -12.42
CA GLY A 117 -12.84 -35.41 -13.12
C GLY A 117 -11.42 -34.86 -12.98
N ASN A 118 -10.42 -35.65 -13.38
CA ASN A 118 -9.01 -35.29 -13.25
C ASN A 118 -8.68 -33.98 -14.00
N GLY A 119 -8.12 -33.01 -13.30
CA GLY A 119 -7.79 -31.70 -13.85
C GLY A 119 -9.02 -30.83 -14.15
N GLN A 120 -10.18 -31.08 -13.54
CA GLN A 120 -11.36 -30.22 -13.64
C GLN A 120 -11.51 -29.31 -12.42
N ALA A 121 -12.33 -28.27 -12.53
CA ALA A 121 -12.40 -27.18 -11.56
C ALA A 121 -12.66 -27.63 -10.12
N GLU A 122 -13.71 -28.43 -9.85
CA GLU A 122 -14.03 -28.83 -8.48
C GLU A 122 -12.93 -29.71 -7.87
N GLN A 123 -12.31 -30.59 -8.66
CA GLN A 123 -11.21 -31.41 -8.17
C GLN A 123 -9.99 -30.56 -7.79
N VAL A 124 -9.66 -29.54 -8.60
CA VAL A 124 -8.58 -28.60 -8.31
C VAL A 124 -8.88 -27.80 -7.03
N LEU A 125 -10.10 -27.27 -6.89
CA LEU A 125 -10.52 -26.52 -5.70
C LEU A 125 -10.49 -27.38 -4.43
N GLN A 126 -11.03 -28.61 -4.50
CA GLN A 126 -10.97 -29.58 -3.39
C GLN A 126 -9.54 -29.91 -2.99
N SER A 127 -8.63 -30.01 -3.97
CA SER A 127 -7.21 -30.27 -3.69
C SER A 127 -6.54 -29.08 -2.98
N ILE A 128 -6.93 -27.85 -3.29
CA ILE A 128 -6.44 -26.64 -2.60
C ILE A 128 -6.99 -26.59 -1.16
N GLU A 129 -8.28 -26.90 -0.94
CA GLU A 129 -8.85 -26.98 0.41
C GLU A 129 -8.18 -28.07 1.25
N ALA A 130 -7.95 -29.24 0.66
CA ALA A 130 -7.23 -30.34 1.29
C ALA A 130 -5.79 -29.94 1.64
N TYR A 131 -5.09 -29.23 0.75
CA TYR A 131 -3.75 -28.71 1.03
C TYR A 131 -3.74 -27.70 2.18
N ASN A 132 -4.66 -26.74 2.18
CA ASN A 132 -4.81 -25.77 3.27
C ASN A 132 -5.04 -26.47 4.61
N THR A 133 -5.92 -27.48 4.61
CA THR A 133 -6.26 -28.27 5.80
C THR A 133 -5.06 -29.09 6.29
N ALA A 134 -4.40 -29.84 5.40
CA ALA A 134 -3.26 -30.69 5.73
C ALA A 134 -2.06 -29.91 6.29
N ASN A 135 -1.92 -28.63 5.92
CA ASN A 135 -0.83 -27.76 6.36
C ASN A 135 -1.27 -26.75 7.45
N ASN A 136 -2.48 -26.86 7.99
CA ASN A 136 -3.03 -25.94 9.00
C ASN A 136 -2.96 -24.45 8.58
N LEU A 137 -3.13 -24.16 7.30
CA LEU A 137 -3.10 -22.80 6.77
C LEU A 137 -4.43 -22.09 7.07
N SER A 138 -4.37 -20.91 7.67
CA SER A 138 -5.54 -20.11 8.07
C SER A 138 -5.35 -18.63 7.77
N GLY A 139 -6.46 -17.89 7.65
CA GLY A 139 -6.47 -16.44 7.42
C GLY A 139 -5.60 -16.02 6.22
N ALA A 140 -4.67 -15.10 6.46
CA ALA A 140 -3.75 -14.58 5.45
C ALA A 140 -2.78 -15.65 4.88
N ASN A 141 -2.67 -16.83 5.50
CA ASN A 141 -1.78 -17.90 5.02
C ASN A 141 -2.48 -18.93 4.11
N LYS A 142 -3.82 -18.92 4.01
CA LYS A 142 -4.55 -19.84 3.12
C LYS A 142 -4.11 -19.60 1.67
N LYS A 143 -3.94 -20.70 0.92
CA LYS A 143 -3.93 -20.65 -0.54
C LYS A 143 -5.32 -20.28 -1.02
N VAL A 144 -5.39 -19.29 -1.90
CA VAL A 144 -6.63 -18.72 -2.42
C VAL A 144 -6.65 -18.78 -3.95
N VAL A 145 -7.82 -18.57 -4.53
CA VAL A 145 -8.09 -18.72 -5.96
C VAL A 145 -8.71 -17.45 -6.51
N ARG A 146 -8.11 -16.94 -7.58
CA ARG A 146 -8.76 -16.05 -8.53
C ARG A 146 -9.44 -16.93 -9.58
N ALA A 147 -10.74 -16.81 -9.71
CA ALA A 147 -11.51 -17.60 -10.65
C ALA A 147 -11.47 -16.97 -12.04
N HIS A 148 -10.95 -17.70 -13.03
CA HIS A 148 -10.79 -17.24 -14.41
C HIS A 148 -11.47 -18.23 -15.36
N THR A 149 -12.54 -17.88 -16.09
CA THR A 149 -13.29 -16.60 -16.17
C THR A 149 -14.74 -16.93 -16.57
N LEU A 150 -15.74 -16.08 -16.29
CA LEU A 150 -17.13 -16.38 -16.64
C LEU A 150 -17.42 -16.19 -18.14
N ALA A 151 -16.95 -15.08 -18.73
CA ALA A 151 -17.17 -14.78 -20.13
C ALA A 151 -15.88 -14.34 -20.83
N TRP A 152 -15.68 -14.82 -22.05
CA TRP A 152 -14.53 -14.57 -22.91
C TRP A 152 -14.98 -14.65 -24.38
N HIS A 153 -14.07 -14.90 -25.32
CA HIS A 153 -14.38 -14.88 -26.76
C HIS A 153 -13.77 -16.05 -27.54
N GLY A 154 -14.17 -16.20 -28.80
CA GLY A 154 -13.50 -17.05 -29.77
C GLY A 154 -13.60 -18.54 -29.44
N GLY A 155 -12.47 -19.24 -29.49
CA GLY A 155 -12.40 -20.69 -29.26
C GLY A 155 -12.62 -21.13 -27.81
N GLN A 156 -12.74 -20.18 -26.88
CA GLN A 156 -12.91 -20.43 -25.44
C GLN A 156 -14.38 -20.64 -25.05
N GLN A 157 -15.27 -20.55 -26.04
CA GLN A 157 -16.71 -20.66 -25.88
C GLN A 157 -17.29 -21.41 -27.08
N PRO A 158 -18.17 -22.40 -26.87
CA PRO A 158 -18.69 -23.17 -27.98
C PRO A 158 -19.81 -22.40 -28.69
N ASN A 159 -19.79 -22.39 -30.03
CA ASN A 159 -20.81 -21.68 -30.82
C ASN A 159 -22.25 -22.09 -30.50
N TRP A 160 -22.48 -23.34 -30.07
CA TRP A 160 -23.81 -23.82 -29.72
C TRP A 160 -24.43 -23.03 -28.55
N PHE A 161 -23.61 -22.48 -27.65
CA PHE A 161 -24.07 -21.63 -26.54
C PHE A 161 -24.76 -20.35 -27.03
N PHE A 162 -24.48 -19.93 -28.26
CA PHE A 162 -25.02 -18.73 -28.89
C PHE A 162 -26.16 -19.02 -29.87
N CYS A 163 -26.54 -20.29 -30.03
CA CYS A 163 -27.56 -20.71 -30.98
C CYS A 163 -28.84 -21.15 -30.27
N ASN A 164 -29.97 -21.05 -30.97
CA ASN A 164 -31.25 -21.55 -30.50
C ASN A 164 -31.23 -23.07 -30.37
N GLY A 165 -31.83 -23.56 -29.30
CA GLY A 165 -31.85 -24.96 -28.95
C GLY A 165 -30.49 -25.58 -28.67
N PHE A 166 -29.43 -24.80 -28.43
CA PHE A 166 -28.10 -25.29 -28.04
C PHE A 166 -27.46 -26.25 -29.04
N THR A 167 -27.60 -25.96 -30.34
CA THR A 167 -26.95 -26.72 -31.40
C THR A 167 -26.34 -25.77 -32.42
N TYR A 168 -25.20 -26.14 -33.02
CA TYR A 168 -24.54 -25.33 -34.02
C TYR A 168 -24.42 -26.08 -35.34
N ASP A 169 -25.11 -25.59 -36.37
CA ASP A 169 -24.86 -25.94 -37.77
C ASP A 169 -24.02 -24.83 -38.41
N ALA A 170 -22.82 -25.17 -38.88
CA ALA A 170 -21.94 -24.20 -39.52
C ALA A 170 -22.48 -23.70 -40.87
N ALA A 171 -23.32 -24.48 -41.56
CA ALA A 171 -23.91 -24.08 -42.83
C ALA A 171 -25.08 -23.11 -42.64
N ASN A 172 -25.92 -23.36 -41.64
CA ASN A 172 -27.11 -22.56 -41.35
C ASN A 172 -27.26 -22.32 -39.84
N PRO A 173 -26.40 -21.50 -39.24
CA PRO A 173 -26.43 -21.28 -37.80
C PRO A 173 -27.68 -20.49 -37.40
N ASP A 174 -28.46 -21.06 -36.49
CA ASP A 174 -29.66 -20.44 -35.89
C ASP A 174 -29.26 -19.67 -34.63
N TRP A 175 -28.77 -18.44 -34.80
CA TRP A 175 -28.28 -17.62 -33.69
C TRP A 175 -29.42 -17.14 -32.78
N ALA A 176 -29.16 -17.13 -31.47
CA ALA A 176 -30.07 -16.58 -30.49
C ALA A 176 -30.22 -15.06 -30.64
N SER A 177 -31.35 -14.53 -30.17
CA SER A 177 -31.54 -13.08 -30.13
C SER A 177 -30.70 -12.44 -29.01
N PRO A 178 -30.39 -11.12 -29.08
CA PRO A 178 -29.80 -10.41 -27.95
C PRO A 178 -30.56 -10.60 -26.63
N ALA A 179 -31.90 -10.56 -26.67
CA ALA A 179 -32.73 -10.71 -25.48
C ALA A 179 -32.60 -12.12 -24.86
N THR A 180 -32.67 -13.16 -25.69
CA THR A 180 -32.43 -14.55 -25.29
C THR A 180 -31.05 -14.69 -24.66
N MET A 181 -30.04 -14.09 -25.28
CA MET A 181 -28.65 -14.23 -24.86
C MET A 181 -28.35 -13.52 -23.53
N LEU A 182 -28.98 -12.38 -23.26
CA LEU A 182 -28.85 -11.71 -21.95
C LEU A 182 -29.41 -12.57 -20.81
N LYS A 183 -30.60 -13.17 -21.00
CA LYS A 183 -31.21 -14.06 -20.00
C LYS A 183 -30.46 -15.38 -19.84
N ARG A 184 -29.96 -15.94 -20.95
CA ARG A 184 -29.11 -17.13 -20.94
C ARG A 184 -27.78 -16.88 -20.23
N LEU A 185 -27.20 -15.69 -20.37
CA LEU A 185 -26.02 -15.27 -19.62
C LEU A 185 -26.31 -15.08 -18.12
N ASP A 186 -27.44 -14.47 -17.75
CA ASP A 186 -27.90 -14.39 -16.36
C ASP A 186 -28.06 -15.79 -15.74
N ASN A 187 -28.73 -16.71 -16.44
CA ASN A 187 -28.87 -18.09 -15.99
C ASN A 187 -27.52 -18.80 -15.87
N TYR A 188 -26.64 -18.70 -16.87
CA TYR A 188 -25.30 -19.29 -16.78
C TYR A 188 -24.52 -18.81 -15.56
N ILE A 189 -24.51 -17.48 -15.33
CA ILE A 189 -23.79 -16.90 -14.20
C ILE A 189 -24.44 -17.29 -12.88
N HIS A 190 -25.77 -17.36 -12.79
CA HIS A 190 -26.46 -17.89 -11.62
C HIS A 190 -25.97 -19.30 -11.26
N GLU A 191 -25.99 -20.23 -12.21
CA GLU A 191 -25.56 -21.62 -11.99
C GLU A 191 -24.08 -21.69 -11.58
N MET A 192 -23.23 -20.82 -12.13
CA MET A 192 -21.82 -20.72 -11.75
C MET A 192 -21.65 -20.20 -10.31
N MET A 193 -22.37 -19.15 -9.94
CA MET A 193 -22.30 -18.57 -8.59
C MET A 193 -22.79 -19.58 -7.54
N ASP A 194 -23.96 -20.20 -7.77
CA ASP A 194 -24.54 -21.19 -6.86
C ASP A 194 -23.60 -22.39 -6.68
N LYS A 195 -23.13 -22.99 -7.78
CA LYS A 195 -22.23 -24.16 -7.75
C LYS A 195 -20.94 -23.89 -6.99
N TYR A 196 -20.35 -22.72 -7.15
CA TYR A 196 -19.04 -22.39 -6.59
C TYR A 196 -19.10 -21.64 -5.25
N SER A 197 -20.29 -21.22 -4.79
CA SER A 197 -20.50 -20.54 -3.50
C SER A 197 -19.93 -21.33 -2.33
N LYS A 198 -20.02 -22.67 -2.38
CA LYS A 198 -19.43 -23.59 -1.38
C LYS A 198 -17.90 -23.47 -1.23
N TYR A 199 -17.21 -22.89 -2.21
CA TYR A 199 -15.76 -22.64 -2.20
C TYR A 199 -15.43 -21.17 -1.85
N SER A 200 -16.37 -20.42 -1.27
CA SER A 200 -16.19 -19.03 -0.80
C SER A 200 -14.98 -18.83 0.11
N ASP A 201 -14.58 -19.91 0.77
CA ASP A 201 -13.47 -19.98 1.70
C ASP A 201 -12.09 -19.88 1.04
N ILE A 202 -12.00 -20.12 -0.28
CA ILE A 202 -10.76 -20.08 -1.05
C ILE A 202 -10.88 -19.27 -2.34
N ILE A 203 -12.05 -19.21 -2.98
CA ILE A 203 -12.29 -18.30 -4.11
C ILE A 203 -12.50 -16.88 -3.55
N VAL A 204 -11.64 -15.95 -3.96
CA VAL A 204 -11.63 -14.57 -3.45
C VAL A 204 -12.10 -13.55 -4.49
N SER A 205 -11.95 -13.88 -5.77
CA SER A 205 -12.32 -13.00 -6.88
C SER A 205 -12.68 -13.80 -8.13
N TRP A 206 -13.43 -13.15 -9.03
CA TRP A 206 -13.78 -13.66 -10.35
C TRP A 206 -13.40 -12.66 -11.43
N ASP A 207 -12.73 -13.14 -12.47
CA ASP A 207 -12.78 -12.51 -13.78
C ASP A 207 -14.17 -12.75 -14.37
N VAL A 208 -15.00 -11.71 -14.36
CA VAL A 208 -16.37 -11.79 -14.88
C VAL A 208 -16.33 -11.76 -16.40
N VAL A 209 -15.53 -10.87 -16.96
CA VAL A 209 -15.35 -10.74 -18.40
C VAL A 209 -13.86 -10.62 -18.71
N ASN A 210 -13.39 -11.43 -19.66
CA ASN A 210 -12.04 -11.41 -20.18
C ASN A 210 -12.05 -10.93 -21.64
N GLU A 211 -11.17 -9.98 -21.98
CA GLU A 211 -10.83 -9.58 -23.36
C GLU A 211 -12.05 -9.33 -24.28
N ALA A 212 -12.99 -8.48 -23.84
CA ALA A 212 -14.21 -8.19 -24.61
C ALA A 212 -13.96 -7.27 -25.80
N ILE A 213 -13.01 -6.34 -25.67
CA ILE A 213 -12.71 -5.31 -26.65
C ILE A 213 -11.65 -5.81 -27.64
N ASP A 214 -11.88 -5.54 -28.92
CA ASP A 214 -10.92 -5.81 -29.99
C ASP A 214 -9.76 -4.82 -29.95
N ASP A 215 -8.59 -5.27 -30.39
CA ASP A 215 -7.38 -4.47 -30.31
C ASP A 215 -7.44 -3.22 -31.20
N TYR A 216 -8.12 -3.25 -32.35
CA TYR A 216 -7.96 -2.24 -33.39
C TYR A 216 -9.03 -1.15 -33.37
N SER A 217 -10.30 -1.54 -33.26
CA SER A 217 -11.42 -0.61 -33.37
C SER A 217 -11.90 -0.09 -32.01
N GLY A 218 -11.48 -0.75 -30.93
CA GLY A 218 -11.93 -0.45 -29.57
C GLY A 218 -13.42 -0.75 -29.40
N GLN A 219 -13.94 -1.74 -30.14
CA GLN A 219 -15.33 -2.17 -30.08
C GLN A 219 -15.39 -3.62 -29.57
N ILE A 220 -16.60 -4.14 -29.35
CA ILE A 220 -16.76 -5.54 -28.98
C ILE A 220 -16.26 -6.43 -30.12
N ARG A 221 -15.40 -7.40 -29.79
CA ARG A 221 -14.92 -8.43 -30.73
C ARG A 221 -16.09 -9.06 -31.47
N ASN A 222 -16.13 -8.90 -32.79
CA ASN A 222 -17.24 -9.36 -33.62
C ASN A 222 -16.80 -10.44 -34.64
N ALA A 223 -17.75 -11.05 -35.34
CA ALA A 223 -17.47 -12.16 -36.25
C ALA A 223 -16.85 -11.74 -37.59
N GLN A 224 -16.80 -10.45 -37.87
CA GLN A 224 -16.26 -9.85 -39.10
C GLN A 224 -14.92 -9.16 -38.87
N ASP A 225 -14.52 -8.97 -37.60
CA ASP A 225 -13.23 -8.39 -37.24
C ASP A 225 -12.09 -9.41 -37.37
N PRO A 226 -10.83 -8.95 -37.47
CA PRO A 226 -9.66 -9.82 -37.34
C PRO A 226 -9.66 -10.63 -36.03
N GLN A 227 -10.32 -10.14 -34.98
CA GLN A 227 -10.48 -10.80 -33.70
C GLN A 227 -11.93 -11.26 -33.51
N VAL A 228 -12.15 -12.53 -33.84
CA VAL A 228 -13.48 -13.13 -33.89
C VAL A 228 -14.07 -13.30 -32.48
N GLY A 229 -15.27 -12.76 -32.28
CA GLY A 229 -16.07 -12.96 -31.06
C GLY A 229 -17.54 -13.25 -31.36
N GLN A 230 -18.10 -14.28 -30.71
CA GLN A 230 -19.51 -14.65 -30.84
C GLN A 230 -20.42 -13.58 -30.20
N TRP A 231 -19.98 -12.92 -29.13
CA TRP A 231 -20.71 -11.81 -28.51
C TRP A 231 -20.98 -10.68 -29.51
N GLY A 232 -19.95 -10.20 -30.22
CA GLY A 232 -20.14 -9.19 -31.25
C GLY A 232 -20.92 -9.68 -32.46
N ARG A 233 -21.14 -10.99 -32.64
CA ARG A 233 -22.09 -11.51 -33.63
C ARG A 233 -23.55 -11.33 -33.19
N ILE A 234 -23.84 -11.64 -31.93
CA ILE A 234 -25.20 -11.52 -31.37
C ILE A 234 -25.58 -10.05 -31.21
N PHE A 235 -24.68 -9.25 -30.65
CA PHE A 235 -24.99 -7.88 -30.23
C PHE A 235 -24.66 -6.82 -31.27
N ARG A 236 -24.19 -7.18 -32.47
CA ARG A 236 -23.77 -6.23 -33.51
C ARG A 236 -24.86 -5.19 -33.81
N ARG A 237 -24.45 -3.92 -33.92
CA ARG A 237 -25.29 -2.79 -34.31
C ARG A 237 -24.72 -2.02 -35.50
N PRO A 238 -24.86 -2.54 -36.74
CA PRO A 238 -24.33 -1.88 -37.94
C PRO A 238 -24.94 -0.49 -38.17
N ASP A 239 -26.15 -0.27 -37.68
CA ASP A 239 -26.84 1.02 -37.73
C ASP A 239 -26.14 2.10 -36.88
N LEU A 240 -25.20 1.73 -36.01
CA LEU A 240 -24.44 2.64 -35.15
C LEU A 240 -22.98 2.83 -35.61
N ASP A 241 -22.57 2.32 -36.76
CA ASP A 241 -21.17 2.38 -37.21
C ASP A 241 -20.62 3.80 -37.36
N GLY A 242 -21.49 4.79 -37.59
CA GLY A 242 -21.12 6.21 -37.62
C GLY A 242 -20.92 6.85 -36.25
N ASN A 243 -21.15 6.13 -35.15
CA ASN A 243 -21.01 6.61 -33.77
C ASN A 243 -20.37 5.53 -32.87
N PRO A 244 -19.03 5.46 -32.80
CA PRO A 244 -18.30 4.40 -32.08
C PRO A 244 -18.67 4.26 -30.60
N ASP A 245 -18.94 5.37 -29.90
CA ASP A 245 -19.27 5.32 -28.48
C ASP A 245 -20.71 4.81 -28.26
N ALA A 246 -21.66 5.21 -29.12
CA ALA A 246 -23.03 4.68 -29.08
C ALA A 246 -23.07 3.19 -29.48
N ARG A 247 -22.27 2.81 -30.48
CA ARG A 247 -22.08 1.41 -30.88
C ARG A 247 -21.54 0.60 -29.71
N LEU A 248 -20.42 1.02 -29.11
CA LEU A 248 -19.83 0.33 -27.96
C LEU A 248 -20.85 0.18 -26.84
N ALA A 249 -21.54 1.27 -26.48
CA ALA A 249 -22.56 1.24 -25.44
C ALA A 249 -23.64 0.20 -25.76
N ALA A 250 -24.15 0.14 -26.99
CA ALA A 250 -25.17 -0.85 -27.36
C ALA A 250 -24.64 -2.28 -27.40
N GLU A 251 -23.48 -2.51 -28.03
CA GLU A 251 -22.92 -3.85 -28.24
C GLU A 251 -22.40 -4.46 -26.92
N SER A 252 -21.96 -3.66 -25.96
CA SER A 252 -21.49 -4.09 -24.63
C SER A 252 -22.59 -4.41 -23.62
N ALA A 253 -23.86 -4.50 -24.05
CA ALA A 253 -24.98 -4.85 -23.15
C ALA A 253 -24.77 -6.16 -22.40
N TRP A 254 -24.14 -7.15 -23.05
CA TRP A 254 -23.82 -8.43 -22.41
C TRP A 254 -22.76 -8.30 -21.31
N VAL A 255 -21.81 -7.36 -21.41
CA VAL A 255 -20.80 -7.11 -20.38
C VAL A 255 -21.48 -6.56 -19.13
N ARG A 256 -22.37 -5.56 -19.29
CA ARG A 256 -23.15 -5.02 -18.17
C ARG A 256 -24.02 -6.10 -17.51
N GLN A 257 -24.69 -6.93 -18.31
CA GLN A 257 -25.46 -8.06 -17.81
C GLN A 257 -24.58 -9.05 -17.05
N ALA A 258 -23.37 -9.35 -17.52
CA ALA A 258 -22.47 -10.30 -16.85
C ALA A 258 -22.14 -9.83 -15.42
N PHE A 259 -21.75 -8.56 -15.27
CA PHE A 259 -21.43 -7.98 -13.97
C PHE A 259 -22.65 -7.81 -13.06
N GLU A 260 -23.79 -7.38 -13.61
CA GLU A 260 -25.05 -7.31 -12.85
C GLU A 260 -25.46 -8.69 -12.32
N SER A 261 -25.38 -9.72 -13.17
CA SER A 261 -25.70 -11.11 -12.80
C SER A 261 -24.73 -11.62 -11.74
N ALA A 262 -23.42 -11.42 -11.94
CA ALA A 262 -22.40 -11.86 -11.00
C ALA A 262 -22.61 -11.23 -9.61
N ARG A 263 -22.84 -9.92 -9.55
CA ARG A 263 -23.12 -9.23 -8.28
C ARG A 263 -24.44 -9.68 -7.64
N LYS A 264 -25.51 -9.80 -8.43
CA LYS A 264 -26.84 -10.22 -7.97
C LYS A 264 -26.78 -11.61 -7.34
N TRP A 265 -26.22 -12.58 -8.06
CA TRP A 265 -26.23 -13.98 -7.63
C TRP A 265 -25.21 -14.25 -6.53
N SER A 266 -24.01 -13.64 -6.57
CA SER A 266 -23.08 -13.76 -5.44
C SER A 266 -23.70 -13.23 -4.14
N ASN A 267 -24.41 -12.09 -4.19
CA ASN A 267 -25.10 -11.56 -3.01
C ASN A 267 -26.26 -12.46 -2.57
N ALA A 268 -27.00 -13.07 -3.49
CA ALA A 268 -28.08 -14.00 -3.17
C ALA A 268 -27.55 -15.24 -2.42
N ASP A 269 -26.36 -15.71 -2.79
CA ASP A 269 -25.68 -16.85 -2.15
C ASP A 269 -24.89 -16.45 -0.89
N GLY A 270 -24.91 -15.16 -0.51
CA GLY A 270 -24.18 -14.65 0.66
C GLY A 270 -22.66 -14.60 0.47
N VAL A 271 -22.18 -14.63 -0.78
CA VAL A 271 -20.77 -14.53 -1.14
C VAL A 271 -20.43 -13.14 -1.68
N HIS A 272 -19.41 -12.53 -1.08
CA HIS A 272 -18.92 -11.20 -1.48
C HIS A 272 -17.58 -11.30 -2.21
N TRP A 273 -17.56 -12.04 -3.31
CA TRP A 273 -16.39 -12.10 -4.19
C TRP A 273 -16.12 -10.75 -4.86
N LYS A 274 -14.84 -10.50 -5.09
CA LYS A 274 -14.40 -9.36 -5.90
C LYS A 274 -14.60 -9.63 -7.38
N LEU A 275 -15.20 -8.70 -8.10
CA LEU A 275 -15.55 -8.85 -9.51
C LEU A 275 -14.62 -8.01 -10.39
N TYR A 276 -13.91 -8.67 -11.31
CA TYR A 276 -12.89 -8.07 -12.16
C TYR A 276 -13.26 -8.09 -13.64
N TYR A 277 -12.91 -7.02 -14.36
CA TYR A 277 -12.70 -7.07 -15.82
C TYR A 277 -11.22 -7.34 -16.08
N ASN A 278 -10.88 -8.29 -16.94
CA ASN A 278 -9.48 -8.69 -17.19
C ASN A 278 -9.12 -8.55 -18.67
N ASP A 279 -7.97 -7.94 -18.98
CA ASP A 279 -7.52 -7.75 -20.37
C ASP A 279 -6.02 -7.40 -20.45
N TYR A 280 -5.44 -7.52 -21.65
CA TYR A 280 -4.01 -7.29 -21.95
C TYR A 280 -3.70 -5.91 -22.55
N GLN A 281 -4.56 -4.92 -22.31
CA GLN A 281 -4.33 -3.55 -22.80
C GLN A 281 -3.06 -2.88 -22.22
N ASP A 282 -2.48 -3.46 -21.18
CA ASP A 282 -1.27 -3.03 -20.50
C ASP A 282 0.02 -3.68 -21.00
N SER A 283 -0.09 -4.55 -22.01
CA SER A 283 1.04 -5.26 -22.58
C SER A 283 2.02 -4.33 -23.32
N ASP A 284 2.96 -4.92 -24.05
CA ASP A 284 4.11 -4.34 -24.77
C ASP A 284 3.89 -3.15 -25.74
N LYS A 285 2.74 -2.48 -25.72
CA LYS A 285 2.38 -1.29 -26.54
C LYS A 285 1.19 -0.53 -25.95
N THR A 286 0.83 0.60 -26.55
CA THR A 286 -0.19 1.52 -26.00
C THR A 286 -1.65 1.12 -26.21
N TYR A 287 -1.95 0.00 -26.91
CA TYR A 287 -3.31 -0.56 -27.14
C TYR A 287 -4.45 0.48 -27.19
N GLU A 288 -4.29 1.55 -27.98
CA GLU A 288 -5.39 2.49 -28.25
C GLU A 288 -5.99 2.21 -29.64
N PRO A 289 -7.32 2.30 -29.82
CA PRO A 289 -8.32 2.85 -28.89
C PRO A 289 -8.85 1.87 -27.82
N LYS A 290 -8.30 0.65 -27.71
CA LYS A 290 -8.81 -0.39 -26.79
C LYS A 290 -8.86 0.08 -25.33
N LEU A 291 -7.79 0.65 -24.79
CA LEU A 291 -7.76 1.14 -23.40
C LEU A 291 -8.86 2.19 -23.16
N SER A 292 -8.90 3.26 -23.95
CA SER A 292 -9.88 4.34 -23.76
C SER A 292 -11.33 3.85 -23.90
N GLN A 293 -11.60 2.89 -24.79
CA GLN A 293 -12.92 2.30 -24.96
C GLN A 293 -13.28 1.30 -23.85
N THR A 294 -12.31 0.54 -23.32
CA THR A 294 -12.51 -0.28 -22.11
C THR A 294 -12.99 0.60 -20.95
N ILE A 295 -12.34 1.75 -20.71
CA ILE A 295 -12.76 2.66 -19.63
C ILE A 295 -14.21 3.15 -19.84
N LYS A 296 -14.59 3.54 -21.06
CA LYS A 296 -15.96 3.95 -21.36
C LYS A 296 -16.97 2.82 -21.16
N MET A 297 -16.63 1.59 -21.56
CA MET A 297 -17.48 0.42 -21.38
C MET A 297 -17.72 0.10 -19.90
N LEU A 298 -16.67 0.20 -19.07
CA LEU A 298 -16.72 -0.15 -17.65
C LEU A 298 -17.36 0.93 -16.78
N LYS A 299 -17.31 2.20 -17.18
CA LYS A 299 -17.87 3.31 -16.41
C LYS A 299 -19.32 3.10 -15.92
N PRO A 300 -20.31 2.72 -16.76
CA PRO A 300 -21.67 2.45 -16.27
C PRO A 300 -21.78 1.24 -15.33
N ILE A 301 -20.83 0.30 -15.39
CA ILE A 301 -20.78 -0.88 -14.50
C ILE A 301 -20.28 -0.46 -13.11
N HIS A 302 -19.25 0.39 -13.10
CA HIS A 302 -18.71 1.00 -11.89
C HIS A 302 -19.72 1.90 -11.20
N ASP A 303 -20.40 2.77 -11.95
CA ASP A 303 -21.41 3.67 -11.40
C ASP A 303 -22.61 2.91 -10.81
N ALA A 304 -22.86 1.68 -11.26
CA ALA A 304 -23.84 0.77 -10.70
C ALA A 304 -23.34 -0.05 -9.48
N GLY A 305 -22.05 -0.01 -9.15
CA GLY A 305 -21.44 -0.77 -8.04
C GLY A 305 -21.19 -2.26 -8.34
N ASN A 306 -21.17 -2.63 -9.63
CA ASN A 306 -21.10 -4.05 -10.04
C ASN A 306 -19.68 -4.54 -10.36
N ILE A 307 -18.68 -3.67 -10.41
CA ILE A 307 -17.26 -4.01 -10.62
C ILE A 307 -16.45 -3.52 -9.41
N ASP A 308 -15.55 -4.37 -8.91
CA ASP A 308 -14.61 -4.01 -7.85
C ASP A 308 -13.24 -3.66 -8.43
N GLY A 309 -12.77 -4.45 -9.40
CA GLY A 309 -11.37 -4.45 -9.80
C GLY A 309 -11.13 -4.37 -11.31
N TYR A 310 -10.03 -3.72 -11.67
CA TYR A 310 -9.52 -3.68 -13.05
C TYR A 310 -8.27 -4.56 -13.16
N GLY A 311 -8.38 -5.59 -14.00
CA GLY A 311 -7.34 -6.57 -14.28
C GLY A 311 -6.46 -6.16 -15.46
N MET A 312 -5.20 -5.96 -15.16
CA MET A 312 -4.09 -5.80 -16.10
C MET A 312 -3.45 -7.19 -16.25
N GLN A 313 -3.40 -7.77 -17.46
CA GLN A 313 -2.79 -9.10 -17.61
C GLN A 313 -1.29 -9.06 -17.32
N GLY A 314 -0.59 -7.96 -17.58
CA GLY A 314 0.83 -7.83 -17.26
C GLY A 314 1.73 -8.62 -18.19
N ARG A 315 1.34 -8.82 -19.46
CA ARG A 315 2.21 -9.41 -20.50
C ARG A 315 3.17 -8.34 -21.03
N LEU A 316 4.18 -8.01 -20.24
CA LEU A 316 5.06 -6.85 -20.43
C LEU A 316 6.36 -7.23 -21.14
N SER A 317 7.12 -6.23 -21.55
CA SER A 317 8.51 -6.35 -21.97
C SER A 317 9.38 -5.34 -21.22
N ASP A 318 10.66 -5.68 -21.02
CA ASP A 318 11.66 -4.72 -20.53
C ASP A 318 11.85 -3.49 -21.45
N ALA A 319 11.41 -3.58 -22.71
CA ALA A 319 11.51 -2.50 -23.70
C ALA A 319 10.26 -1.61 -23.78
N ALA A 320 9.06 -2.15 -23.53
CA ALA A 320 7.79 -1.43 -23.53
C ALA A 320 6.69 -2.23 -22.82
N PRO A 321 5.64 -1.59 -22.29
CA PRO A 321 5.46 -0.14 -22.19
C PRO A 321 6.36 0.45 -21.09
N SER A 322 6.59 1.75 -21.11
CA SER A 322 7.34 2.44 -20.05
C SER A 322 6.57 2.43 -18.72
N ILE A 323 7.30 2.53 -17.60
CA ILE A 323 6.70 2.66 -16.26
C ILE A 323 5.73 3.86 -16.17
N ALA A 324 6.00 4.95 -16.90
CA ALA A 324 5.09 6.09 -16.98
C ALA A 324 3.76 5.75 -17.67
N GLN A 325 3.80 4.93 -18.73
CA GLN A 325 2.59 4.44 -19.40
C GLN A 325 1.82 3.49 -18.47
N LEU A 326 2.50 2.54 -17.80
CA LEU A 326 1.85 1.66 -16.83
C LEU A 326 1.18 2.45 -15.69
N LYS A 327 1.83 3.51 -15.19
CA LYS A 327 1.25 4.42 -14.21
C LYS A 327 -0.03 5.08 -14.74
N ALA A 328 -0.02 5.57 -15.99
CA ALA A 328 -1.20 6.17 -16.60
C ALA A 328 -2.35 5.16 -16.76
N GLN A 329 -2.03 3.90 -17.08
CA GLN A 329 -3.03 2.83 -17.18
C GLN A 329 -3.64 2.46 -15.83
N ILE A 330 -2.82 2.34 -14.77
CA ILE A 330 -3.30 2.16 -13.39
C ILE A 330 -4.26 3.28 -13.02
N GLN A 331 -3.89 4.52 -13.31
CA GLN A 331 -4.72 5.69 -13.02
C GLN A 331 -6.03 5.68 -13.81
N ALA A 332 -6.01 5.26 -15.08
CA ALA A 332 -7.20 5.11 -15.90
C ALA A 332 -8.13 4.01 -15.35
N GLY A 333 -7.60 2.83 -15.03
CA GLY A 333 -8.36 1.73 -14.42
C GLY A 333 -9.04 2.13 -13.11
N LEU A 334 -8.35 2.90 -12.26
CA LEU A 334 -8.88 3.44 -11.01
C LEU A 334 -10.00 4.49 -11.18
N THR A 335 -10.33 4.91 -12.41
CA THR A 335 -11.52 5.75 -12.67
C THR A 335 -12.81 4.93 -12.81
N VAL A 336 -12.69 3.61 -12.96
CA VAL A 336 -13.79 2.67 -13.24
C VAL A 336 -13.69 1.38 -12.41
N ALA A 337 -12.84 1.37 -11.38
CA ALA A 337 -12.70 0.29 -10.41
C ALA A 337 -12.08 0.83 -9.11
N ASP A 338 -12.30 0.12 -8.01
CA ASP A 338 -11.77 0.50 -6.70
C ASP A 338 -10.34 -0.01 -6.47
N GLU A 339 -9.98 -1.11 -7.13
CA GLU A 339 -8.70 -1.81 -7.01
C GLU A 339 -8.14 -2.29 -8.35
N ILE A 340 -6.83 -2.57 -8.37
CA ILE A 340 -6.08 -3.07 -9.51
C ILE A 340 -5.54 -4.47 -9.20
N SER A 341 -5.49 -5.32 -10.22
CA SER A 341 -4.71 -6.55 -10.18
C SER A 341 -3.83 -6.67 -11.41
N VAL A 342 -2.61 -7.20 -11.23
CA VAL A 342 -1.83 -7.78 -12.32
C VAL A 342 -2.07 -9.30 -12.30
N SER A 343 -2.65 -9.87 -13.36
CA SER A 343 -3.32 -11.18 -13.29
C SER A 343 -2.63 -12.32 -14.03
N GLU A 344 -1.72 -12.04 -14.94
CA GLU A 344 -1.07 -13.04 -15.81
C GLU A 344 0.38 -12.65 -16.15
N ALA A 345 1.08 -12.08 -15.16
CA ALA A 345 2.29 -11.30 -15.37
C ALA A 345 3.45 -12.14 -15.95
N ASP A 346 4.06 -11.63 -17.01
CA ASP A 346 5.37 -12.02 -17.49
C ASP A 346 6.10 -10.81 -18.05
N THR A 347 7.43 -10.82 -18.02
CA THR A 347 8.25 -9.70 -18.49
C THR A 347 9.23 -10.23 -19.53
N ARG A 348 8.84 -10.25 -20.81
CA ARG A 348 9.69 -10.73 -21.91
C ARG A 348 10.95 -9.88 -22.06
N SER A 349 12.04 -10.54 -22.47
CA SER A 349 13.37 -9.93 -22.58
C SER A 349 14.00 -10.09 -23.97
N ASP A 350 13.21 -10.55 -24.94
CA ASP A 350 13.60 -10.75 -26.33
C ASP A 350 13.39 -9.52 -27.22
N PHE A 351 12.87 -8.44 -26.66
CA PHE A 351 12.54 -7.21 -27.37
C PHE A 351 13.54 -6.09 -27.09
N GLU A 352 13.66 -5.20 -28.07
CA GLU A 352 14.37 -3.93 -27.98
C GLU A 352 13.51 -2.82 -28.60
N ALA A 353 13.79 -1.56 -28.24
CA ALA A 353 13.11 -0.41 -28.83
C ALA A 353 13.25 -0.43 -30.36
N ASN A 354 12.14 -0.24 -31.06
CA ASN A 354 12.15 -0.17 -32.51
C ASN A 354 12.58 1.24 -32.97
N PRO A 355 13.71 1.40 -33.68
CA PRO A 355 14.16 2.71 -34.15
C PRO A 355 13.25 3.32 -35.23
N ASP A 356 12.42 2.50 -35.87
CA ASP A 356 11.52 2.90 -36.95
C ASP A 356 10.10 3.22 -36.45
N TYR A 357 9.89 3.28 -35.13
CA TYR A 357 8.59 3.58 -34.53
C TYR A 357 8.21 5.07 -34.68
N ASP A 358 7.10 5.33 -35.37
CA ASP A 358 6.40 6.60 -35.49
C ASP A 358 5.13 6.59 -34.61
N PRO A 359 5.15 7.19 -33.42
CA PRO A 359 3.98 7.23 -32.53
C PRO A 359 2.78 8.02 -33.08
N THR A 360 2.93 8.71 -34.23
CA THR A 360 1.83 9.46 -34.86
C THR A 360 0.97 8.61 -35.79
N GLN A 361 1.45 7.44 -36.23
CA GLN A 361 0.65 6.55 -37.06
C GLN A 361 -0.34 5.75 -36.20
N PRO A 362 -1.59 5.60 -36.66
CA PRO A 362 -2.55 4.75 -35.98
C PRO A 362 -2.11 3.30 -36.06
N SER A 363 -2.32 2.57 -34.98
CA SER A 363 -2.09 1.14 -34.99
C SER A 363 -3.16 0.45 -35.84
N ARG A 364 -2.75 -0.37 -36.82
CA ARG A 364 -3.65 -1.02 -37.80
C ARG A 364 -3.30 -2.49 -38.04
N PRO A 365 -4.20 -3.33 -38.59
CA PRO A 365 -3.85 -4.67 -39.02
C PRO A 365 -2.81 -4.67 -40.15
N VAL A 366 -1.96 -5.71 -40.18
CA VAL A 366 -1.07 -5.97 -41.32
C VAL A 366 -1.88 -6.47 -42.50
N THR A 367 -1.55 -5.98 -43.69
CA THR A 367 -2.18 -6.37 -44.95
C THR A 367 -1.20 -7.14 -45.84
N ALA A 368 -1.71 -7.86 -46.82
CA ALA A 368 -0.88 -8.55 -47.80
C ALA A 368 -0.03 -7.56 -48.65
N ALA A 369 -0.40 -6.28 -48.72
CA ALA A 369 0.38 -5.26 -49.40
C ALA A 369 1.67 -4.94 -48.63
N ASP A 370 1.60 -4.88 -47.30
CA ASP A 370 2.75 -4.60 -46.43
C ASP A 370 3.85 -5.65 -46.59
N ALA A 371 3.47 -6.92 -46.80
CA ALA A 371 4.40 -8.03 -47.03
C ALA A 371 5.19 -7.96 -48.35
N ASN A 372 4.72 -7.16 -49.31
CA ASN A 372 5.29 -7.07 -50.66
C ASN A 372 6.16 -5.82 -50.86
N ASP A 373 6.27 -4.93 -49.87
CA ASP A 373 7.02 -3.68 -49.99
C ASP A 373 8.52 -3.89 -49.65
N PRO A 374 9.45 -3.65 -50.60
CA PRO A 374 10.89 -3.75 -50.37
C PRO A 374 11.43 -2.78 -49.30
N ALA A 375 10.81 -1.62 -49.13
CA ALA A 375 11.16 -0.66 -48.08
C ALA A 375 10.71 -1.12 -46.69
N HIS A 376 9.76 -2.06 -46.65
CA HIS A 376 9.24 -2.71 -45.45
C HIS A 376 9.63 -4.20 -45.40
N GLN A 377 10.77 -4.59 -45.96
CA GLN A 377 11.40 -5.89 -45.68
C GLN A 377 11.90 -5.91 -44.24
N TRP A 378 10.96 -6.04 -43.30
CA TRP A 378 11.25 -6.30 -41.90
C TRP A 378 12.07 -7.58 -41.79
N PRO A 379 13.05 -7.63 -40.87
CA PRO A 379 13.95 -8.76 -40.75
C PRO A 379 13.14 -10.05 -40.64
N THR A 380 13.72 -11.15 -41.12
CA THR A 380 13.21 -12.52 -41.00
C THR A 380 12.83 -12.93 -39.55
N PHE A 381 13.10 -12.07 -38.57
CA PHE A 381 12.98 -12.28 -37.13
C PHE A 381 12.26 -11.08 -36.46
N GLY A 382 11.12 -11.34 -35.79
CA GLY A 382 10.48 -10.44 -34.82
C GLY A 382 8.95 -10.36 -34.83
N SER A 383 8.39 -9.54 -33.92
CA SER A 383 6.98 -9.09 -33.81
C SER A 383 6.46 -8.32 -35.03
N CYS A 384 7.27 -8.29 -36.09
CA CYS A 384 7.03 -7.58 -37.33
C CYS A 384 6.98 -8.53 -38.55
N SER A 385 7.14 -9.84 -38.34
CA SER A 385 7.27 -10.80 -39.43
C SER A 385 5.90 -11.19 -40.01
N TRP A 386 5.68 -10.93 -41.30
CA TRP A 386 4.49 -11.40 -42.02
C TRP A 386 4.33 -12.93 -41.92
N THR A 387 5.44 -13.67 -41.90
CA THR A 387 5.45 -15.13 -41.73
C THR A 387 4.88 -15.55 -40.38
N ASN A 388 5.09 -14.75 -39.34
CA ASN A 388 4.64 -15.03 -37.97
C ASN A 388 3.34 -14.28 -37.60
N ARG A 389 2.60 -13.72 -38.57
CA ARG A 389 1.35 -12.97 -38.31
C ARG A 389 0.25 -13.77 -37.62
N ALA A 390 0.31 -15.10 -37.70
CA ALA A 390 -0.62 -16.01 -37.05
C ALA A 390 -0.11 -16.51 -35.69
N ALA A 391 1.08 -16.12 -35.24
CA ALA A 391 1.60 -16.47 -33.93
C ALA A 391 0.83 -15.67 -32.85
N SER A 392 0.45 -16.34 -31.78
CA SER A 392 -0.42 -15.81 -30.72
C SER A 392 0.16 -14.60 -29.98
N ASN A 393 1.48 -14.42 -29.96
CA ASN A 393 2.16 -13.49 -29.04
C ASN A 393 3.01 -12.43 -29.76
N GLY A 394 2.70 -12.09 -31.03
CA GLY A 394 3.59 -11.24 -31.82
C GLY A 394 3.02 -10.19 -32.77
N ASN A 395 1.79 -10.27 -33.28
CA ASN A 395 1.44 -9.52 -34.50
C ASN A 395 0.04 -8.87 -34.55
N THR A 396 -0.51 -8.39 -33.43
CA THR A 396 -1.85 -7.76 -33.45
C THR A 396 -1.86 -6.24 -33.63
N PHE A 397 -0.76 -5.61 -34.02
CA PHE A 397 -0.77 -4.23 -34.50
C PHE A 397 0.36 -4.00 -35.49
N ASP A 398 0.16 -3.03 -36.38
CA ASP A 398 1.01 -2.63 -37.50
C ASP A 398 2.46 -3.10 -37.32
N VAL A 399 2.79 -4.21 -37.96
CA VAL A 399 4.16 -4.78 -37.91
C VAL A 399 5.18 -3.79 -38.43
N CYS A 400 4.76 -2.78 -39.18
CA CYS A 400 5.63 -1.74 -39.67
C CYS A 400 5.82 -0.59 -38.66
N ASN A 401 5.05 -0.57 -37.57
CA ASN A 401 5.08 0.52 -36.59
C ASN A 401 4.76 0.07 -35.14
N SER A 402 5.48 -0.94 -34.64
CA SER A 402 5.47 -1.33 -33.23
C SER A 402 6.51 -0.53 -32.43
N PRO A 403 6.26 -0.16 -31.15
CA PRO A 403 7.27 0.50 -30.31
C PRO A 403 8.48 -0.40 -30.02
N VAL A 404 8.32 -1.70 -30.15
CA VAL A 404 9.36 -2.72 -29.92
C VAL A 404 9.49 -3.65 -31.11
N ARG A 405 10.71 -4.15 -31.30
CA ARG A 405 11.04 -5.23 -32.23
C ARG A 405 11.81 -6.30 -31.48
N ARG A 406 11.83 -7.52 -32.02
CA ARG A 406 12.69 -8.57 -31.47
C ARG A 406 14.16 -8.28 -31.69
N ILE A 407 14.98 -8.57 -30.69
CA ILE A 407 16.44 -8.46 -30.78
C ILE A 407 16.91 -9.34 -31.95
N PRO A 408 17.59 -8.80 -32.97
CA PRO A 408 17.96 -9.58 -34.16
C PRO A 408 18.79 -10.83 -33.84
N ALA A 409 19.64 -10.77 -32.80
CA ALA A 409 20.44 -11.90 -32.35
C ALA A 409 19.61 -13.00 -31.64
N TRP A 410 18.36 -12.73 -31.26
CA TRP A 410 17.49 -13.70 -30.60
C TRP A 410 17.01 -14.80 -31.56
N GLY A 411 16.62 -14.43 -32.78
CA GLY A 411 16.09 -15.34 -33.81
C GLY A 411 14.57 -15.58 -33.71
N THR A 412 14.08 -16.73 -34.16
CA THR A 412 12.64 -17.07 -34.17
C THR A 412 12.19 -17.99 -33.02
N GLY A 413 13.10 -18.68 -32.35
CA GLY A 413 12.77 -19.62 -31.27
C GLY A 413 13.29 -19.19 -29.90
N ALA A 414 13.27 -20.13 -28.95
CA ALA A 414 13.86 -19.93 -27.64
C ALA A 414 15.38 -19.68 -27.76
N ASN A 415 15.88 -18.70 -27.00
CA ASN A 415 17.30 -18.38 -26.94
C ASN A 415 17.78 -18.28 -25.49
N ASN A 416 17.91 -19.43 -24.83
CA ASN A 416 18.28 -19.50 -23.43
C ASN A 416 19.66 -18.86 -23.15
N ALA A 417 20.58 -18.91 -24.10
CA ALA A 417 21.91 -18.29 -23.94
C ALA A 417 21.80 -16.76 -23.85
N LEU A 418 20.99 -16.14 -24.70
CA LEU A 418 20.78 -14.70 -24.69
C LEU A 418 19.89 -14.27 -23.51
N ALA A 419 18.79 -14.99 -23.26
CA ALA A 419 17.87 -14.76 -22.14
C ALA A 419 18.57 -14.78 -20.76
N ASN A 420 19.66 -15.55 -20.64
CA ASN A 420 20.45 -15.69 -19.41
C ASN A 420 21.82 -15.00 -19.51
N SER A 421 22.01 -14.11 -20.48
CA SER A 421 23.21 -13.27 -20.54
C SER A 421 23.11 -12.14 -19.50
N PRO A 422 24.23 -11.73 -18.87
CA PRO A 422 24.21 -10.68 -17.86
C PRO A 422 23.57 -9.36 -18.31
N ASP A 423 23.71 -8.99 -19.58
CA ASP A 423 23.18 -7.74 -20.11
C ASP A 423 21.65 -7.78 -20.25
N ILE A 424 21.09 -8.89 -20.75
CA ILE A 424 19.64 -9.07 -20.86
C ILE A 424 18.99 -9.23 -19.48
N MET A 425 19.61 -10.02 -18.60
CA MET A 425 19.11 -10.21 -17.24
C MET A 425 19.07 -8.88 -16.45
N LYS A 426 20.05 -7.98 -16.65
CA LYS A 426 20.05 -6.66 -16.02
C LYS A 426 18.91 -5.79 -16.51
N LYS A 427 18.65 -5.73 -17.83
CA LYS A 427 17.55 -4.93 -18.38
C LYS A 427 16.19 -5.39 -17.85
N GLN A 428 15.96 -6.70 -17.88
CA GLN A 428 14.75 -7.30 -17.30
C GLN A 428 14.63 -7.00 -15.80
N ALA A 429 15.72 -7.13 -15.04
CA ALA A 429 15.75 -6.85 -13.61
C ALA A 429 15.52 -5.37 -13.26
N ASP A 430 16.06 -4.45 -14.05
CA ASP A 430 15.88 -3.02 -13.86
C ASP A 430 14.44 -2.60 -14.13
N PHE A 431 13.84 -3.12 -15.20
CA PHE A 431 12.42 -2.93 -15.48
C PHE A 431 11.56 -3.49 -14.34
N GLU A 432 11.82 -4.73 -13.92
CA GLU A 432 11.08 -5.37 -12.85
C GLU A 432 11.21 -4.60 -11.53
N ALA A 433 12.40 -4.08 -11.22
CA ALA A 433 12.61 -3.24 -10.04
C ALA A 433 11.73 -1.98 -10.06
N ASP A 434 11.69 -1.28 -11.20
CA ASP A 434 10.92 -0.04 -11.35
C ASP A 434 9.40 -0.32 -11.41
N TRP A 435 9.01 -1.45 -12.00
CA TRP A 435 7.62 -1.90 -12.04
C TRP A 435 7.08 -2.24 -10.65
N MET A 436 7.84 -3.03 -9.88
CA MET A 436 7.46 -3.38 -8.52
C MET A 436 7.47 -2.17 -7.59
N ASP A 437 8.41 -1.23 -7.75
CA ASP A 437 8.40 0.05 -7.01
C ASP A 437 7.13 0.86 -7.33
N LEU A 438 6.70 0.91 -8.59
CA LEU A 438 5.44 1.55 -8.97
C LEU A 438 4.24 0.85 -8.32
N LEU A 439 4.14 -0.48 -8.40
CA LEU A 439 3.02 -1.23 -7.80
C LEU A 439 2.96 -1.06 -6.28
N ILE A 440 4.09 -1.10 -5.59
CA ILE A 440 4.18 -0.87 -4.13
C ILE A 440 3.72 0.55 -3.78
N SER A 441 4.01 1.57 -4.62
CA SER A 441 3.49 2.92 -4.41
C SER A 441 1.95 3.01 -4.48
N TYR A 442 1.30 2.00 -5.05
CA TYR A 442 -0.16 1.81 -5.10
C TYR A 442 -0.64 0.64 -4.24
N LYS A 443 0.09 0.17 -3.22
CA LYS A 443 -0.29 -1.01 -2.41
C LYS A 443 -1.69 -0.94 -1.75
N ASP A 444 -2.21 0.26 -1.49
CA ASP A 444 -3.59 0.41 -1.01
C ASP A 444 -4.65 0.07 -2.08
N LYS A 445 -4.25 0.10 -3.35
CA LYS A 445 -5.08 -0.10 -4.55
C LYS A 445 -4.76 -1.38 -5.31
N VAL A 446 -3.51 -1.82 -5.37
CA VAL A 446 -3.09 -3.08 -5.98
C VAL A 446 -3.36 -4.22 -4.98
N LYS A 447 -4.01 -5.31 -5.42
CA LYS A 447 -4.36 -6.44 -4.53
C LYS A 447 -3.74 -7.76 -4.91
N TYR A 448 -3.50 -7.98 -6.20
CA TYR A 448 -2.95 -9.22 -6.73
C TYR A 448 -1.86 -8.95 -7.76
N PHE A 449 -0.84 -9.79 -7.72
CA PHE A 449 0.18 -9.95 -8.76
C PHE A 449 0.35 -11.45 -9.01
N ASP A 450 -0.36 -11.97 -10.00
CA ASP A 450 -0.32 -13.37 -10.39
C ASP A 450 0.66 -13.54 -11.57
N MET A 451 1.71 -14.35 -11.39
CA MET A 451 2.74 -14.58 -12.41
C MET A 451 2.37 -15.73 -13.33
N ASP A 452 2.53 -15.55 -14.65
CA ASP A 452 2.33 -16.63 -15.60
C ASP A 452 3.50 -17.62 -15.57
N GLY A 453 3.19 -18.83 -15.10
CA GLY A 453 4.13 -19.93 -15.16
C GLY A 453 5.13 -20.00 -14.00
N THR A 454 6.23 -20.72 -14.24
CA THR A 454 7.27 -20.97 -13.22
C THR A 454 8.71 -20.87 -13.75
N SER A 455 8.90 -20.76 -15.05
CA SER A 455 10.22 -20.61 -15.69
C SER A 455 10.08 -20.14 -17.13
N ASP A 456 11.19 -19.75 -17.77
CA ASP A 456 11.20 -19.41 -19.19
C ASP A 456 10.65 -20.52 -20.09
N SER A 457 10.74 -21.80 -19.71
CA SER A 457 10.21 -22.90 -20.52
C SER A 457 8.77 -23.27 -20.14
N SER A 458 8.21 -22.63 -19.12
CA SER A 458 6.92 -22.98 -18.51
C SER A 458 6.11 -21.71 -18.28
N THR A 459 5.78 -21.02 -19.37
CA THR A 459 4.97 -19.79 -19.50
C THR A 459 4.38 -19.76 -20.91
N PHE A 460 3.34 -18.95 -21.17
CA PHE A 460 2.86 -18.71 -22.53
C PHE A 460 3.94 -18.13 -23.45
N ASN A 461 4.88 -17.36 -22.90
CA ASN A 461 5.98 -16.71 -23.61
C ASN A 461 7.28 -17.53 -23.57
N SER A 462 7.16 -18.85 -23.76
CA SER A 462 8.25 -19.81 -23.47
C SER A 462 9.51 -19.70 -24.35
N ALA A 463 9.46 -18.87 -25.40
CA ALA A 463 10.59 -18.60 -26.28
C ALA A 463 11.26 -17.24 -26.03
N ASP A 464 10.78 -16.48 -25.05
CA ASP A 464 10.99 -15.03 -24.99
C ASP A 464 11.72 -14.57 -23.71
N GLY A 465 12.20 -15.52 -22.91
CA GLY A 465 13.00 -15.25 -21.71
C GLY A 465 12.22 -14.50 -20.63
N ALA A 466 10.91 -14.76 -20.53
CA ALA A 466 9.95 -13.88 -19.87
C ALA A 466 9.78 -14.07 -18.35
N HIS A 467 10.51 -14.99 -17.74
CA HIS A 467 10.27 -15.36 -16.35
C HIS A 467 11.42 -14.99 -15.41
N LEU A 468 11.13 -14.83 -14.12
CA LEU A 468 12.09 -14.70 -13.01
C LEU A 468 13.06 -15.90 -12.86
N TRP A 469 12.72 -17.05 -13.45
CA TRP A 469 13.49 -18.29 -13.36
C TRP A 469 13.79 -18.81 -14.76
N SER A 470 15.01 -19.30 -14.98
CA SER A 470 15.50 -19.67 -16.32
C SER A 470 14.96 -20.99 -16.88
N GLY A 471 14.55 -21.92 -16.04
CA GLY A 471 14.19 -23.29 -16.40
C GLY A 471 15.38 -24.22 -16.71
N LEU A 472 16.63 -23.74 -16.59
CA LEU A 472 17.84 -24.52 -16.88
C LEU A 472 18.13 -25.56 -15.77
N ALA A 473 19.18 -26.37 -15.91
CA ALA A 473 19.55 -27.32 -14.86
C ALA A 473 19.82 -26.61 -13.52
N GLY A 474 19.15 -27.05 -12.45
CA GLY A 474 19.14 -26.35 -11.16
C GLY A 474 18.27 -25.08 -11.14
N ASN A 475 17.58 -24.80 -12.25
CA ASN A 475 16.67 -23.68 -12.51
C ASN A 475 17.06 -22.39 -11.80
N PRO A 476 18.23 -21.81 -12.13
CA PRO A 476 18.73 -20.65 -11.42
C PRO A 476 17.77 -19.47 -11.50
N GLU A 477 17.66 -18.78 -10.36
CA GLU A 477 17.04 -17.48 -10.23
C GLU A 477 17.74 -16.47 -11.12
N LYS A 478 16.96 -15.69 -11.86
CA LYS A 478 17.50 -14.58 -12.64
C LYS A 478 17.72 -13.35 -11.77
N TYR A 479 18.43 -12.36 -12.33
CA TYR A 479 18.56 -11.04 -11.67
C TYR A 479 17.19 -10.40 -11.40
N SER A 480 16.21 -10.63 -12.28
CA SER A 480 14.83 -10.19 -12.10
C SER A 480 14.17 -10.80 -10.86
N PHE A 481 14.47 -12.06 -10.50
CA PHE A 481 14.00 -12.64 -9.23
C PHE A 481 14.50 -11.83 -8.03
N PHE A 482 15.78 -11.45 -8.00
CA PHE A 482 16.34 -10.68 -6.88
C PHE A 482 15.85 -9.23 -6.87
N ALA A 483 15.69 -8.62 -8.04
CA ALA A 483 15.08 -7.29 -8.16
C ALA A 483 13.64 -7.27 -7.64
N PHE A 484 12.85 -8.29 -7.99
CA PHE A 484 11.49 -8.53 -7.51
C PHE A 484 11.48 -8.76 -6.00
N LEU A 485 12.26 -9.72 -5.50
CA LEU A 485 12.35 -10.03 -4.07
C LEU A 485 12.83 -8.82 -3.23
N GLY A 486 13.70 -7.99 -3.82
CA GLY A 486 14.29 -6.83 -3.18
C GLY A 486 13.40 -5.59 -3.10
N ALA A 487 12.32 -5.49 -3.88
CA ALA A 487 11.53 -4.26 -3.95
C ALA A 487 10.90 -3.85 -2.60
N PRO A 488 10.27 -4.75 -1.82
CA PRO A 488 9.76 -4.40 -0.49
C PRO A 488 10.87 -4.00 0.47
N ALA A 489 12.08 -4.59 0.33
CA ALA A 489 13.23 -4.21 1.14
C ALA A 489 13.75 -2.80 0.79
N ARG A 490 13.79 -2.44 -0.49
CA ARG A 490 14.13 -1.07 -0.93
C ARG A 490 13.11 -0.06 -0.41
N GLU A 491 11.83 -0.39 -0.47
CA GLU A 491 10.77 0.48 0.02
C GLU A 491 10.85 0.68 1.54
N SER A 492 11.08 -0.40 2.30
CA SER A 492 11.31 -0.32 3.74
C SER A 492 12.51 0.57 4.08
N MET A 493 13.61 0.43 3.34
CA MET A 493 14.79 1.28 3.50
C MET A 493 14.48 2.75 3.23
N ARG A 494 13.77 3.07 2.13
CA ARG A 494 13.35 4.44 1.80
C ARG A 494 12.47 5.05 2.88
N ASN A 495 11.52 4.27 3.41
CA ASN A 495 10.65 4.71 4.50
C ASN A 495 11.42 4.96 5.79
N GLU A 496 12.40 4.13 6.12
CA GLU A 496 13.21 4.32 7.32
C GLU A 496 14.19 5.51 7.19
N ILE A 497 14.71 5.78 5.98
CA ILE A 497 15.44 7.01 5.67
C ILE A 497 14.54 8.23 5.87
N ALA A 498 13.33 8.23 5.29
CA ALA A 498 12.37 9.33 5.43
C ALA A 498 11.91 9.53 6.89
N ARG A 499 11.83 8.46 7.68
CA ARG A 499 11.53 8.52 9.11
C ARG A 499 12.53 9.38 9.86
N VAL A 500 13.81 9.38 9.47
CA VAL A 500 14.84 10.22 10.12
C VAL A 500 14.48 11.71 10.05
N ASP A 501 13.88 12.17 8.96
CA ASP A 501 13.49 13.57 8.77
C ASP A 501 12.33 13.99 9.69
N THR A 502 11.61 13.02 10.27
CA THR A 502 10.52 13.26 11.24
C THR A 502 11.00 13.25 12.70
N LEU A 503 12.24 12.83 12.95
CA LEU A 503 12.80 12.78 14.30
C LEU A 503 13.17 14.18 14.79
N VAL A 504 13.09 14.40 16.10
CA VAL A 504 13.51 15.64 16.74
C VAL A 504 14.95 15.46 17.25
N PRO A 505 15.99 16.04 16.62
CA PRO A 505 17.37 15.75 16.98
C PRO A 505 17.70 16.04 18.45
N ALA A 506 17.03 17.03 19.05
CA ALA A 506 17.19 17.40 20.46
C ALA A 506 16.74 16.31 21.46
N THR A 507 15.97 15.31 21.02
CA THR A 507 15.56 14.17 21.88
C THR A 507 16.58 13.04 21.86
N TYR A 508 17.71 13.19 21.15
CA TYR A 508 18.78 12.22 21.06
C TYR A 508 20.06 12.78 21.70
N ALA A 509 20.85 11.91 22.33
CA ALA A 509 22.22 12.28 22.71
C ALA A 509 23.05 12.58 21.44
N SER A 510 24.03 13.48 21.51
CA SER A 510 24.78 13.93 20.34
C SER A 510 25.50 12.80 19.61
N ASP A 511 26.08 11.84 20.34
CA ASP A 511 26.75 10.67 19.79
C ASP A 511 25.77 9.68 19.17
N ALA A 512 24.59 9.49 19.78
CA ALA A 512 23.51 8.70 19.21
C ALA A 512 22.96 9.31 17.92
N TRP A 513 22.78 10.63 17.88
CA TRP A 513 22.32 11.31 16.68
C TRP A 513 23.34 11.17 15.53
N GLN A 514 24.65 11.23 15.81
CA GLN A 514 25.67 10.96 14.80
C GLN A 514 25.60 9.53 14.26
N LYS A 515 25.27 8.53 15.10
CA LYS A 515 25.05 7.15 14.63
C LYS A 515 23.82 7.03 13.73
N VAL A 516 22.73 7.73 14.04
CA VAL A 516 21.54 7.81 13.18
C VAL A 516 21.92 8.39 11.82
N LEU A 517 22.64 9.52 11.79
CA LEU A 517 23.08 10.15 10.54
C LEU A 517 24.00 9.23 9.72
N ALA A 518 24.98 8.58 10.36
CA ALA A 518 25.87 7.65 9.67
C ALA A 518 25.13 6.43 9.10
N ALA A 519 24.18 5.86 9.85
CA ALA A 519 23.37 4.75 9.38
C ALA A 519 22.42 5.18 8.24
N ARG A 520 21.86 6.40 8.32
CA ARG A 520 21.05 6.99 7.25
C ARG A 520 21.88 7.17 6.00
N ASP A 521 23.08 7.73 6.10
CA ASP A 521 23.96 7.96 4.95
C ASP A 521 24.39 6.64 4.30
N ALA A 522 24.64 5.59 5.11
CA ALA A 522 24.91 4.25 4.60
C ALA A 522 23.70 3.63 3.86
N ALA A 523 22.49 3.79 4.39
CA ALA A 523 21.26 3.37 3.70
C ALA A 523 21.01 4.20 2.42
N GLN A 524 21.24 5.52 2.49
CA GLN A 524 21.08 6.45 1.37
C GLN A 524 22.02 6.11 0.21
N ALA A 525 23.23 5.63 0.50
CA ALA A 525 24.18 5.18 -0.51
C ALA A 525 23.68 3.97 -1.33
N LEU A 526 22.71 3.20 -0.80
CA LEU A 526 22.12 2.04 -1.48
C LEU A 526 20.84 2.35 -2.25
N VAL A 527 20.24 3.54 -2.09
CA VAL A 527 18.93 3.88 -2.70
C VAL A 527 18.92 3.73 -4.22
N ASN A 528 20.02 4.11 -4.88
CA ASN A 528 20.16 4.03 -6.35
C ASN A 528 20.97 2.81 -6.81
N VAL A 529 21.22 1.84 -5.92
CA VAL A 529 21.97 0.62 -6.24
C VAL A 529 20.98 -0.46 -6.65
N ARG A 530 21.13 -0.97 -7.88
CA ARG A 530 20.30 -2.07 -8.41
C ARG A 530 20.62 -3.39 -7.70
N ILE A 531 19.62 -4.27 -7.60
CA ILE A 531 19.68 -5.54 -6.87
C ILE A 531 19.68 -6.68 -7.88
N TYR A 532 20.73 -7.49 -7.90
CA TYR A 532 20.86 -8.62 -8.84
C TYR A 532 21.21 -9.94 -8.14
N SER A 533 21.36 -9.93 -6.81
CA SER A 533 21.70 -11.11 -6.02
C SER A 533 21.07 -11.05 -4.63
N ILE A 534 21.04 -12.19 -3.95
CA ILE A 534 20.63 -12.25 -2.53
C ILE A 534 21.56 -11.43 -1.62
N GLY A 535 22.84 -11.28 -1.99
CA GLY A 535 23.79 -10.42 -1.28
C GLY A 535 23.35 -8.96 -1.31
N ASP A 536 22.88 -8.48 -2.47
CA ASP A 536 22.37 -7.11 -2.62
C ASP A 536 21.08 -6.88 -1.82
N VAL A 537 20.16 -7.86 -1.84
CA VAL A 537 18.96 -7.82 -0.99
C VAL A 537 19.34 -7.74 0.49
N ASN A 538 20.32 -8.55 0.92
CA ASN A 538 20.79 -8.56 2.30
C ASN A 538 21.50 -7.26 2.68
N ASN A 539 22.25 -6.63 1.77
CA ASN A 539 22.88 -5.32 2.01
C ASN A 539 21.82 -4.25 2.32
N VAL A 540 20.75 -4.19 1.53
CA VAL A 540 19.61 -3.27 1.77
C VAL A 540 18.92 -3.58 3.10
N LYS A 541 18.63 -4.85 3.39
CA LYS A 541 18.01 -5.25 4.67
C LYS A 541 18.90 -4.92 5.87
N ASN A 542 20.20 -5.17 5.78
CA ASN A 542 21.16 -4.89 6.86
C ASN A 542 21.31 -3.39 7.10
N ALA A 543 21.37 -2.57 6.05
CA ALA A 543 21.40 -1.12 6.18
C ALA A 543 20.12 -0.58 6.82
N THR A 544 18.95 -1.10 6.41
CA THR A 544 17.65 -0.75 7.01
C THR A 544 17.59 -1.13 8.48
N ALA A 545 18.05 -2.34 8.84
CA ALA A 545 18.07 -2.80 10.22
C ALA A 545 19.04 -1.99 11.09
N ALA A 546 20.22 -1.65 10.57
CA ALA A 546 21.19 -0.80 11.26
C ALA A 546 20.63 0.61 11.51
N LEU A 547 19.92 1.18 10.54
CA LEU A 547 19.23 2.46 10.69
C LEU A 547 18.11 2.37 11.72
N THR A 548 17.27 1.35 11.64
CA THR A 548 16.18 1.10 12.61
C THR A 548 16.73 0.98 14.03
N SER A 549 17.84 0.24 14.21
CA SER A 549 18.52 0.11 15.51
C SER A 549 19.05 1.44 15.99
N ALA A 550 19.75 2.20 15.13
CA ALA A 550 20.30 3.50 15.51
C ALA A 550 19.20 4.49 15.96
N ILE A 551 18.02 4.46 15.32
CA ILE A 551 16.85 5.26 15.70
C ILE A 551 16.30 4.81 17.06
N GLY A 552 16.30 3.51 17.34
CA GLY A 552 15.77 2.92 18.58
C GLY A 552 16.70 3.02 19.78
N ASP A 553 18.02 2.99 19.57
CA ASP A 553 19.00 2.81 20.63
C ASP A 553 19.08 3.98 21.62
N TYR A 554 18.51 5.17 21.33
CA TYR A 554 18.61 6.34 22.22
C TYR A 554 17.47 7.36 22.04
N GLN A 555 16.23 7.02 22.36
CA GLN A 555 15.27 8.05 22.77
C GLN A 555 15.66 8.55 24.17
N ALA A 556 16.09 9.81 24.30
CA ALA A 556 16.57 10.34 25.57
C ALA A 556 15.43 10.36 26.61
N VAL A 557 15.62 9.65 27.72
CA VAL A 557 14.90 9.92 28.97
C VAL A 557 15.64 11.07 29.64
N THR A 558 15.08 12.27 29.58
CA THR A 558 15.62 13.42 30.33
C THR A 558 15.05 13.40 31.74
N GLY A 559 15.94 13.47 32.74
CA GLY A 559 15.58 13.69 34.14
C GLY A 559 16.23 14.98 34.61
N SER A 560 15.43 15.94 35.06
CA SER A 560 15.93 17.12 35.77
C SER A 560 16.09 16.81 37.25
N GLY A 561 17.23 17.17 37.83
CA GLY A 561 17.46 17.15 39.27
C GLY A 561 17.85 18.54 39.74
N ASP A 562 17.10 19.09 40.69
CA ASP A 562 17.44 20.37 41.32
C ASP A 562 18.48 20.13 42.42
N VAL A 563 19.56 20.94 42.42
CA VAL A 563 20.49 21.06 43.54
C VAL A 563 20.15 22.36 44.27
N GLY A 564 19.77 22.27 45.54
CA GLY A 564 19.34 23.42 46.35
C GLY A 564 19.91 23.40 47.76
N GLY A 565 19.87 24.56 48.41
CA GLY A 565 20.17 24.74 49.83
C GLY A 565 19.09 25.63 50.46
N SER A 566 18.79 25.42 51.75
CA SER A 566 17.82 26.23 52.48
C SER A 566 18.52 27.30 53.31
N VAL A 567 17.96 28.52 53.30
CA VAL A 567 18.31 29.58 54.25
C VAL A 567 17.24 29.55 55.35
N PRO A 568 17.60 29.31 56.63
CA PRO A 568 16.63 29.36 57.71
C PRO A 568 16.18 30.80 57.98
N ALA A 569 14.90 30.96 58.36
CA ALA A 569 14.35 32.23 58.83
C ALA A 569 15.20 32.78 59.99
N THR A 570 15.85 33.92 59.77
CA THR A 570 16.77 34.55 60.71
C THR A 570 16.36 36.00 60.91
N LEU A 571 16.16 36.39 62.17
CA LEU A 571 15.99 37.76 62.60
C LEU A 571 16.81 37.97 63.88
N ALA A 572 17.89 38.76 63.79
CA ALA A 572 18.79 38.99 64.92
C ALA A 572 19.14 40.48 65.06
N LEU A 573 19.09 40.95 66.31
CA LEU A 573 19.43 42.31 66.71
C LEU A 573 20.42 42.24 67.87
N THR A 574 21.60 42.84 67.70
CA THR A 574 22.62 42.95 68.76
C THR A 574 22.93 44.40 69.01
N LEU A 575 22.74 44.89 70.24
CA LEU A 575 23.09 46.26 70.62
C LEU A 575 24.56 46.36 71.05
N GLY A 576 25.19 47.51 70.77
CA GLY A 576 26.51 47.88 71.26
C GLY A 576 26.49 48.22 72.76
N ALA A 577 27.63 48.69 73.27
CA ALA A 577 27.75 49.09 74.67
C ALA A 577 26.74 50.21 75.04
N PRO A 578 26.22 50.25 76.28
CA PRO A 578 25.30 51.32 76.70
C PRO A 578 25.90 52.71 76.48
N ALA A 579 25.13 53.61 75.89
CA ALA A 579 25.53 55.01 75.70
C ALA A 579 25.52 55.77 77.05
N SER A 580 26.46 56.69 77.23
CA SER A 580 26.55 57.53 78.42
C SER A 580 26.67 58.99 78.03
N PHE A 581 25.84 59.84 78.65
CA PHE A 581 25.90 61.30 78.49
C PHE A 581 27.05 61.95 79.28
N GLY A 582 27.76 61.19 80.11
CA GLY A 582 28.70 61.74 81.08
C GLY A 582 28.00 62.45 82.24
N ALA A 583 28.68 63.42 82.86
CA ALA A 583 28.13 64.17 83.99
C ALA A 583 27.27 65.35 83.51
N PHE A 584 26.05 65.44 84.03
CA PHE A 584 25.21 66.62 83.86
C PHE A 584 25.65 67.75 84.80
N THR A 585 25.67 68.98 84.29
CA THR A 585 26.16 70.17 85.02
C THR A 585 24.95 70.96 85.54
N PRO A 586 24.72 71.04 86.86
CA PRO A 586 23.62 71.82 87.41
C PRO A 586 23.74 73.33 87.08
N GLY A 587 22.63 73.98 86.75
CA GLY A 587 22.57 75.43 86.53
C GLY A 587 23.00 75.92 85.15
N VAL A 588 23.30 75.01 84.21
CA VAL A 588 23.75 75.34 82.85
C VAL A 588 22.76 74.78 81.84
N ASP A 589 22.35 75.61 80.89
CA ASP A 589 21.53 75.20 79.75
C ASP A 589 22.41 74.46 78.73
N HIS A 590 22.12 73.18 78.47
CA HIS A 590 22.96 72.34 77.61
C HIS A 590 22.23 71.14 77.00
N ASP A 591 22.54 70.84 75.74
CA ASP A 591 22.14 69.61 75.04
C ASP A 591 23.23 68.55 75.13
N TYR A 592 22.95 67.48 75.89
CA TYR A 592 23.85 66.35 76.00
C TYR A 592 23.55 65.33 74.89
N THR A 593 24.59 64.83 74.23
CA THR A 593 24.48 63.79 73.20
C THR A 593 25.30 62.57 73.56
N ALA A 594 24.77 61.37 73.29
CA ALA A 594 25.49 60.11 73.42
C ALA A 594 25.10 59.17 72.28
N SER A 595 25.90 58.15 71.98
CA SER A 595 25.58 57.22 70.88
C SER A 595 25.99 55.78 71.17
N THR A 596 25.28 54.83 70.57
CA THR A 596 25.68 53.42 70.46
C THR A 596 25.32 52.88 69.06
N THR A 597 25.54 51.60 68.82
CA THR A 597 25.20 50.93 67.56
C THR A 597 24.27 49.74 67.78
N ALA A 598 23.61 49.29 66.72
CA ALA A 598 22.94 48.01 66.62
C ALA A 598 23.41 47.27 65.38
N ASN A 599 23.56 45.95 65.45
CA ASN A 599 23.81 45.08 64.30
C ASN A 599 22.53 44.32 63.96
N VAL A 600 22.10 44.42 62.69
CA VAL A 600 20.87 43.78 62.18
C VAL A 600 21.21 42.69 61.18
N ILE A 601 20.63 41.50 61.38
CA ILE A 601 20.66 40.38 60.43
C ILE A 601 19.21 39.95 60.17
N SER A 602 18.80 39.89 58.90
CA SER A 602 17.49 39.39 58.49
C SER A 602 17.58 38.60 57.19
N SER A 603 16.97 37.41 57.15
CA SER A 603 16.74 36.65 55.90
C SER A 603 15.39 36.99 55.26
N ALA A 604 14.57 37.84 55.89
CA ALA A 604 13.24 38.18 55.41
C ALA A 604 13.28 39.20 54.26
N GLY A 605 12.22 39.24 53.46
CA GLY A 605 12.03 40.24 52.40
C GLY A 605 11.80 41.65 52.94
N ASP A 606 11.41 41.78 54.21
CA ASP A 606 11.20 43.03 54.92
C ASP A 606 11.67 42.93 56.38
N ALA A 607 12.20 44.03 56.92
CA ALA A 607 12.43 44.16 58.36
C ALA A 607 12.24 45.61 58.80
N ALA A 608 11.82 45.82 60.04
CA ALA A 608 11.66 47.14 60.67
C ALA A 608 12.29 47.15 62.06
N LEU A 609 13.06 48.19 62.37
CA LEU A 609 13.65 48.45 63.68
C LEU A 609 12.93 49.62 64.33
N THR A 610 12.39 49.37 65.52
CA THR A 610 11.67 50.37 66.33
C THR A 610 12.30 50.49 67.71
N VAL A 611 12.02 51.60 68.39
CA VAL A 611 12.40 51.82 69.79
C VAL A 611 11.12 52.11 70.59
N SER A 612 11.07 51.61 71.83
CA SER A 612 10.02 51.96 72.79
C SER A 612 9.95 53.47 73.00
N ASP A 613 8.81 53.97 73.49
CA ASP A 613 8.68 55.39 73.88
C ASP A 613 9.83 55.78 74.81
N PRO A 614 10.68 56.77 74.43
CA PRO A 614 11.84 57.13 75.21
C PRO A 614 11.52 57.65 76.60
N GLY A 615 10.37 58.31 76.82
CA GLY A 615 10.04 58.93 78.10
C GLY A 615 11.10 59.93 78.57
N HIS A 616 11.39 59.94 79.87
CA HIS A 616 12.33 60.87 80.51
C HIS A 616 13.41 60.11 81.28
N LEU A 617 14.63 60.65 81.34
CA LEU A 617 15.64 60.10 82.25
C LEU A 617 15.22 60.34 83.70
N THR A 618 15.37 59.31 84.55
CA THR A 618 14.94 59.36 85.96
C THR A 618 16.08 59.07 86.92
N ASN A 619 16.08 59.77 88.06
CA ASN A 619 16.90 59.50 89.23
C ASN A 619 15.96 59.22 90.42
N GLY A 620 15.64 57.92 90.60
CA GLY A 620 14.58 57.49 91.52
C GLY A 620 13.21 58.03 91.08
N ALA A 621 12.49 58.69 91.98
CA ALA A 621 11.18 59.28 91.68
C ALA A 621 11.25 60.61 90.89
N PHE A 622 12.45 61.13 90.60
CA PHE A 622 12.63 62.42 89.91
C PHE A 622 12.89 62.20 88.42
N SER A 623 12.11 62.88 87.57
CA SER A 623 12.29 62.87 86.11
C SER A 623 12.82 64.22 85.63
N LEU A 624 13.64 64.21 84.58
CA LEU A 624 13.99 65.45 83.87
C LEU A 624 12.76 66.01 83.14
N ALA A 625 12.67 67.33 82.99
CA ALA A 625 11.51 67.97 82.36
C ALA A 625 11.41 67.66 80.86
N ASP A 626 12.54 67.64 80.15
CA ASP A 626 12.57 67.32 78.73
C ASP A 626 12.73 65.81 78.48
N PRO A 627 12.03 65.25 77.49
CA PRO A 627 12.10 63.84 77.17
C PRO A 627 13.46 63.47 76.57
N LEU A 628 13.80 62.20 76.68
CA LEU A 628 14.98 61.63 76.03
C LEU A 628 14.74 61.55 74.52
N GLY A 629 15.55 62.23 73.72
CA GLY A 629 15.55 62.08 72.26
C GLY A 629 16.26 60.79 71.84
N VAL A 630 15.68 60.03 70.91
CA VAL A 630 16.32 58.85 70.29
C VAL A 630 16.18 58.95 68.76
N ALA A 631 17.30 58.84 68.05
CA ALA A 631 17.34 58.81 66.59
C ALA A 631 18.08 57.57 66.09
N LEU A 632 17.44 56.83 65.18
CA LEU A 632 18.01 55.67 64.49
C LEU A 632 18.47 56.11 63.09
N SER A 633 19.67 55.71 62.69
CA SER A 633 20.20 56.03 61.34
C SER A 633 19.46 55.28 60.23
N LYS A 634 18.75 54.20 60.58
CA LYS A 634 17.96 53.36 59.67
C LYS A 634 16.88 52.61 60.47
N THR A 635 15.69 52.54 59.90
CA THR A 635 14.51 51.94 60.57
C THR A 635 13.83 50.83 59.77
N ALA A 636 14.21 50.63 58.50
CA ALA A 636 13.57 49.63 57.64
C ALA A 636 14.51 49.04 56.58
N TRP A 637 14.17 47.83 56.14
CA TRP A 637 14.80 47.07 55.07
C TRP A 637 13.73 46.45 54.17
N SER A 638 13.97 46.48 52.85
CA SER A 638 13.10 45.91 51.82
C SER A 638 13.71 44.69 51.11
N ALA A 639 14.75 44.11 51.73
CA ALA A 639 15.45 42.92 51.28
C ALA A 639 16.24 42.31 52.46
N PRO A 640 16.67 41.03 52.36
CA PRO A 640 17.54 40.41 53.33
C PRO A 640 18.81 41.23 53.57
N VAL A 641 19.26 41.29 54.82
CA VAL A 641 20.47 41.99 55.22
C VAL A 641 21.33 41.17 56.16
N SER A 642 22.64 41.34 56.01
CA SER A 642 23.64 40.64 56.80
C SER A 642 24.57 41.65 57.45
N ASN A 643 24.56 41.68 58.78
CA ASN A 643 25.41 42.53 59.61
C ASN A 643 25.33 44.02 59.25
N ASP A 644 24.11 44.53 59.04
CA ASP A 644 23.91 45.95 58.71
C ASP A 644 23.96 46.78 60.01
N PRO A 645 24.94 47.69 60.17
CA PRO A 645 25.05 48.51 61.37
C PRO A 645 24.06 49.68 61.33
N VAL A 646 23.33 49.87 62.43
CA VAL A 646 22.46 51.02 62.67
C VAL A 646 23.06 51.88 63.79
N GLY A 647 23.29 53.16 63.52
CA GLY A 647 23.67 54.14 64.54
C GLY A 647 22.47 54.57 65.37
N ILE A 648 22.64 54.62 66.69
CA ILE A 648 21.63 55.07 67.65
C ILE A 648 22.18 56.29 68.37
N THR A 649 21.53 57.44 68.21
CA THR A 649 21.90 58.68 68.88
C THR A 649 20.86 59.06 69.91
N PHE A 650 21.33 59.40 71.10
CA PHE A 650 20.54 59.87 72.23
C PHE A 650 20.82 61.35 72.47
N GLN A 651 19.79 62.11 72.81
CA GLN A 651 19.91 63.52 73.18
C GLN A 651 19.10 63.81 74.44
N GLN A 652 19.69 64.52 75.40
CA GLN A 652 18.99 65.02 76.58
C GLN A 652 19.27 66.51 76.73
N HIS A 653 18.22 67.32 76.61
CA HIS A 653 18.28 68.73 76.98
C HIS A 653 18.17 68.89 78.49
N ILE A 654 18.95 69.79 79.07
CA ILE A 654 18.84 70.21 80.47
C ILE A 654 18.90 71.74 80.48
N ALA A 655 17.76 72.38 80.75
CA ALA A 655 17.69 73.83 80.87
C ALA A 655 18.48 74.34 82.10
N ALA A 656 18.96 75.58 82.06
CA ALA A 656 19.68 76.20 83.19
C ALA A 656 18.89 76.19 84.51
N THR A 657 17.56 76.15 84.45
CA THR A 657 16.66 76.13 85.61
C THR A 657 16.22 74.72 86.03
N GLN A 658 16.62 73.65 85.32
CA GLN A 658 16.25 72.28 85.66
C GLN A 658 16.95 71.84 86.97
N PRO A 659 16.19 71.49 88.03
CA PRO A 659 16.80 70.96 89.24
C PRO A 659 17.38 69.56 88.96
N LEU A 660 18.64 69.36 89.30
CA LEU A 660 19.33 68.07 89.22
C LEU A 660 19.61 67.52 90.62
N ARG A 661 19.25 66.25 90.83
CA ARG A 661 19.54 65.50 92.05
C ARG A 661 20.85 64.74 91.88
N THR A 662 21.71 64.74 92.91
CA THR A 662 22.91 63.89 92.92
C THR A 662 22.53 62.43 92.70
N GLY A 663 23.23 61.76 91.78
CA GLY A 663 23.00 60.36 91.42
C GLY A 663 22.84 60.18 89.92
N THR A 664 22.57 58.94 89.50
CA THR A 664 22.44 58.58 88.09
C THR A 664 21.02 58.83 87.61
N TYR A 665 20.91 59.52 86.47
CA TYR A 665 19.69 59.59 85.68
C TYR A 665 19.78 58.56 84.56
N SER A 666 18.80 57.66 84.49
CA SER A 666 18.79 56.58 83.51
C SER A 666 17.38 56.29 83.00
N GLN A 667 17.32 55.68 81.82
CA GLN A 667 16.09 55.14 81.24
C GLN A 667 16.43 53.88 80.45
N THR A 668 15.58 52.86 80.58
CA THR A 668 15.72 51.62 79.81
C THR A 668 14.87 51.71 78.56
N LEU A 669 15.50 51.48 77.40
CA LEU A 669 14.82 51.47 76.10
C LEU A 669 14.83 50.06 75.52
N THR A 670 13.71 49.68 74.91
CA THR A 670 13.59 48.41 74.19
C THR A 670 13.67 48.68 72.70
N PHE A 671 14.59 48.02 72.01
CA PHE A 671 14.69 48.05 70.56
C PHE A 671 14.10 46.75 70.00
N THR A 672 13.20 46.86 69.04
CA THR A 672 12.49 45.73 68.47
C THR A 672 12.75 45.66 66.97
N LEU A 673 13.36 44.56 66.54
CA LEU A 673 13.47 44.20 65.13
C LEU A 673 12.32 43.23 64.81
N SER A 674 11.52 43.55 63.79
CA SER A 674 10.34 42.78 63.37
C SER A 674 10.27 42.63 61.85
N THR A 675 9.55 41.62 61.36
CA THR A 675 9.25 41.39 59.93
C THR A 675 7.78 40.99 59.79
N THR A 676 7.12 41.36 58.69
CA THR A 676 5.76 40.86 58.37
C THR A 676 5.78 39.60 57.51
N THR A 677 6.95 39.23 56.98
CA THR A 677 7.17 38.04 56.15
C THR A 677 8.38 37.22 56.66
N PRO A 678 8.22 36.47 57.79
CA PRO A 678 9.31 35.76 58.46
C PRO A 678 9.89 34.57 57.70
#